data_AF-A0A968IBI0-F1
#
_entry.id   AF-A0A968IBI0-F1
#
_cell.length_a   1.000
_cell.length_b   1.000
_cell.length_c   1.000
_cell.angle_alpha   90.00
_cell.angle_beta   90.00
_cell.angle_gamma   90.00
#
_symmetry.space_group_name_H-M   'P 1'
#
loop_
_entity.id
_entity.type
_entity.pdbx_description
1 polymer ?
#
loop_
_entity_poly.entity_id
_entity_poly.type
_entity_poly.pdbx_seq_one_letter_code
_entity_poly.pdbx_strand_id
1 'polypeptide(L)'
;MINLVNGNQGNSDREEKIRILVVDDQRMIREGLKTLLDSEEDLEVVGTSADGETAIEQVDLLRPDIVLIDMEMPGLDGVTTTKTICEKYEDIKVLVLSSYDNNDYIVQSLDAGAKGYLLKGTPAHELREAIRSIYKGYVHIGPGLFEKIIPKTKAEVGGAIVKQAPTQIKSKIVEPSGLSNGAAKSGALATSPQEPLIAPFEQTVILKQSPMWSRAIVWSIIGVTLFGIIWAAFAKIEQVVPAQGELKPQGKVKEIQAPVNGVVKEVFVEDGDRVEKGQVLATLDSTASAAELKSYQKIRQSLLQENQFYKTLMDRSIDEYEVENAIARLNIPRQVAALARNRAELVAENQLFQAQLSGGSTARLSAAQRDRLQTAQEESQSRAATARLEMEQLGKQLTQNQVQLADARKQLIDDRRTLEEINQRNKKAIAQAEESLKIEEGIFRDVEPLREEGALAKLQLERQRQSINDRRAELIKQRADGTIEYNRQQQQVQTRRAEIDRFLEEEKRLKLAIAQAREKLNNTVALSSKEVRDRVAENEKRIADIDSQLTKSIVDNENRISELDSQISRAQVTLKYQELRAPVTGTVFDLKAGAGYVTPPTQTEPLLKIVPEDVLVAKVDVNDADIGFVREGMKADVRINTFSFSEFGDIKGEVISIGSDALPPDEIHRTYRFPVRIKLDQQQLNASGRNPLPLQSGMGVTANIKVNEDRTVLSLFTELFVKKVEPLKEVR
;
A
#
# COMPACT_ATOMS: atom_id res chain seq x y z
N MET A 1 -19.08 -61.43 -11.07
CA MET A 1 -18.44 -60.61 -12.11
C MET A 1 -18.72 -59.15 -11.79
N ILE A 2 -17.66 -58.45 -11.42
CA ILE A 2 -17.40 -57.02 -11.64
C ILE A 2 -18.35 -56.02 -10.95
N ASN A 3 -17.92 -55.63 -9.74
CA ASN A 3 -18.09 -54.29 -9.20
C ASN A 3 -17.42 -53.27 -10.13
N LEU A 4 -18.13 -52.21 -10.51
CA LEU A 4 -17.55 -50.92 -10.89
C LEU A 4 -18.53 -49.82 -10.45
N VAL A 5 -18.38 -49.42 -9.19
CA VAL A 5 -18.86 -48.12 -8.70
C VAL A 5 -17.94 -47.08 -9.33
N ASN A 6 -18.39 -46.43 -10.41
CA ASN A 6 -17.76 -45.19 -10.86
C ASN A 6 -18.22 -44.09 -9.90
N GLY A 7 -17.42 -43.91 -8.85
CA GLY A 7 -17.45 -42.75 -7.98
C GLY A 7 -17.23 -41.49 -8.80
N ASN A 8 -18.17 -40.56 -8.61
CA ASN A 8 -18.19 -39.20 -9.11
C ASN A 8 -16.86 -38.49 -8.74
N GLN A 9 -15.89 -38.50 -9.65
CA GLN A 9 -14.73 -37.63 -9.56
C GLN A 9 -15.17 -36.21 -9.91
N GLY A 10 -15.36 -35.40 -8.88
CA GLY A 10 -15.72 -34.00 -9.06
C GLY A 10 -15.93 -33.25 -7.76
N ASN A 11 -15.11 -33.47 -6.73
CA ASN A 11 -14.99 -32.51 -5.62
C ASN A 11 -13.84 -32.86 -4.64
N SER A 12 -12.56 -32.71 -5.02
CA SER A 12 -11.47 -32.71 -4.03
C SER A 12 -10.23 -31.87 -4.36
N ASP A 13 -10.13 -31.26 -5.54
CA ASP A 13 -8.92 -30.51 -5.95
C ASP A 13 -9.24 -29.03 -6.24
N ARG A 14 -9.88 -28.33 -5.30
CA ARG A 14 -9.71 -26.88 -5.19
C ARG A 14 -8.84 -26.66 -3.95
N GLU A 15 -7.54 -26.50 -4.13
CA GLU A 15 -6.77 -25.72 -3.17
C GLU A 15 -7.49 -24.37 -3.05
N GLU A 16 -8.07 -24.09 -1.88
CA GLU A 16 -8.91 -22.91 -1.65
C GLU A 16 -8.08 -21.64 -1.86
N LYS A 17 -8.24 -21.05 -3.04
CA LYS A 17 -7.68 -19.74 -3.34
C LYS A 17 -8.27 -18.71 -2.39
N ILE A 18 -7.44 -17.79 -1.90
CA ILE A 18 -7.87 -16.67 -1.07
C ILE A 18 -8.69 -15.73 -1.95
N ARG A 19 -9.96 -15.53 -1.58
CA ARG A 19 -10.94 -14.76 -2.35
C ARG A 19 -10.88 -13.29 -1.96
N ILE A 20 -10.58 -12.43 -2.91
CA ILE A 20 -10.28 -11.02 -2.67
C ILE A 20 -11.28 -10.12 -3.40
N LEU A 21 -11.80 -9.12 -2.69
CA LEU A 21 -12.55 -8.01 -3.28
C LEU A 21 -11.65 -6.76 -3.33
N VAL A 22 -11.55 -6.13 -4.49
CA VAL A 22 -10.75 -4.90 -4.67
C VAL A 22 -11.67 -3.68 -4.75
N VAL A 23 -11.46 -2.70 -3.88
CA VAL A 23 -12.30 -1.51 -3.75
C VAL A 23 -11.42 -0.26 -3.87
N ASP A 24 -11.57 0.48 -4.96
CA ASP A 24 -10.76 1.68 -5.27
C ASP A 24 -11.53 2.52 -6.30
N ASP A 25 -11.54 3.85 -6.23
CA ASP A 25 -12.28 4.69 -7.18
C ASP A 25 -11.64 4.72 -8.58
N GLN A 26 -10.32 4.52 -8.66
CA GLN A 26 -9.56 4.56 -9.89
C GLN A 26 -9.59 3.21 -10.61
N ARG A 27 -10.25 3.18 -11.78
CA ARG A 27 -10.37 1.98 -12.61
C ARG A 27 -9.01 1.34 -12.95
N MET A 28 -8.00 2.15 -13.23
CA MET A 28 -6.66 1.65 -13.57
C MET A 28 -6.02 0.86 -12.42
N ILE A 29 -6.22 1.30 -11.17
CA ILE A 29 -5.70 0.60 -9.98
C ILE A 29 -6.43 -0.73 -9.79
N ARG A 30 -7.77 -0.75 -9.93
CA ARG A 30 -8.55 -1.99 -9.82
C ARG A 30 -8.12 -3.05 -10.83
N GLU A 31 -7.97 -2.68 -12.09
CA GLU A 31 -7.53 -3.61 -13.16
C GLU A 31 -6.07 -4.05 -12.94
N GLY A 32 -5.19 -3.14 -12.47
CA GLY A 32 -3.80 -3.45 -12.15
C GLY A 32 -3.67 -4.43 -10.98
N LEU A 33 -4.37 -4.17 -9.87
CA LEU A 33 -4.41 -5.06 -8.71
C LEU A 33 -5.05 -6.40 -9.07
N LYS A 34 -6.12 -6.40 -9.86
CA LYS A 34 -6.73 -7.64 -10.36
C LYS A 34 -5.74 -8.48 -11.15
N THR A 35 -5.07 -7.88 -12.13
CA THR A 35 -4.06 -8.58 -12.95
C THR A 35 -2.89 -9.10 -12.12
N LEU A 36 -2.43 -8.31 -11.14
CA LEU A 36 -1.33 -8.68 -10.25
C LEU A 36 -1.73 -9.86 -9.34
N LEU A 37 -2.92 -9.83 -8.75
CA LEU A 37 -3.36 -10.85 -7.79
C LEU A 37 -3.82 -12.13 -8.50
N ASP A 38 -4.54 -12.04 -9.62
CA ASP A 38 -4.96 -13.19 -10.42
C ASP A 38 -3.78 -13.94 -11.07
N SER A 39 -2.58 -13.34 -11.09
CA SER A 39 -1.37 -14.00 -11.56
C SER A 39 -0.79 -15.03 -10.59
N GLU A 40 -1.23 -15.03 -9.32
CA GLU A 40 -0.82 -15.99 -8.31
C GLU A 40 -1.77 -17.20 -8.28
N GLU A 41 -1.21 -18.40 -8.10
CA GLU A 41 -2.01 -19.62 -8.12
C GLU A 41 -2.96 -19.72 -6.91
N ASP A 42 -2.61 -19.11 -5.78
CA ASP A 42 -3.32 -19.17 -4.50
C ASP A 42 -4.24 -17.98 -4.20
N LEU A 43 -4.31 -16.97 -5.08
CA LEU A 43 -5.16 -15.78 -4.91
C LEU A 43 -6.19 -15.69 -6.05
N GLU A 44 -7.38 -15.14 -5.76
CA GLU A 44 -8.43 -14.91 -6.76
C GLU A 44 -9.19 -13.61 -6.46
N VAL A 45 -9.29 -12.71 -7.44
CA VAL A 45 -10.12 -11.51 -7.33
C VAL A 45 -11.55 -11.81 -7.78
N VAL A 46 -12.45 -11.95 -6.80
CA VAL A 46 -13.85 -12.35 -7.02
C VAL A 46 -14.76 -11.20 -7.47
N GLY A 47 -14.32 -9.96 -7.26
CA GLY A 47 -15.07 -8.77 -7.64
C GLY A 47 -14.21 -7.51 -7.54
N THR A 48 -14.71 -6.43 -8.15
CA THR A 48 -14.14 -5.09 -7.99
C THR A 48 -15.25 -4.07 -7.77
N SER A 49 -14.98 -3.03 -7.00
CA SER A 49 -15.95 -1.98 -6.65
C SER A 49 -15.32 -0.59 -6.73
N ALA A 50 -16.09 0.41 -7.17
CA ALA A 50 -15.60 1.78 -7.36
C ALA A 50 -15.87 2.70 -6.16
N ASP A 51 -16.76 2.30 -5.25
CA ASP A 51 -17.15 3.09 -4.09
C ASP A 51 -17.53 2.17 -2.92
N GLY A 52 -17.67 2.76 -1.72
CA GLY A 52 -17.95 2.05 -0.49
C GLY A 52 -19.35 1.44 -0.41
N GLU A 53 -20.36 2.07 -1.02
CA GLU A 53 -21.74 1.55 -1.02
C GLU A 53 -21.83 0.26 -1.82
N THR A 54 -21.36 0.29 -3.06
CA THR A 54 -21.28 -0.88 -3.93
C THR A 54 -20.33 -1.95 -3.38
N ALA A 55 -19.31 -1.57 -2.62
CA ALA A 55 -18.43 -2.53 -1.95
C ALA A 55 -19.16 -3.34 -0.88
N ILE A 56 -20.00 -2.71 -0.05
CA ILE A 56 -20.78 -3.42 0.97
C ILE A 56 -21.78 -4.39 0.31
N GLU A 57 -22.43 -3.98 -0.78
CA GLU A 57 -23.31 -4.87 -1.56
C GLU A 57 -22.57 -6.07 -2.14
N GLN A 58 -21.36 -5.85 -2.68
CA GLN A 58 -20.51 -6.91 -3.23
C GLN A 58 -20.00 -7.86 -2.12
N VAL A 59 -19.69 -7.34 -0.93
CA VAL A 59 -19.33 -8.16 0.23
C VAL A 59 -20.49 -9.08 0.63
N ASP A 60 -21.72 -8.53 0.69
CA ASP A 60 -22.93 -9.30 1.00
C ASP A 60 -23.15 -10.43 -0.03
N LEU A 61 -22.92 -10.17 -1.31
CA LEU A 61 -23.15 -11.12 -2.41
C LEU A 61 -22.03 -12.16 -2.55
N LEU A 62 -20.77 -11.72 -2.54
CA LEU A 62 -19.61 -12.54 -2.90
C LEU A 62 -18.93 -13.19 -1.71
N ARG A 63 -19.13 -12.69 -0.48
CA ARG A 63 -18.47 -13.20 0.74
C ARG A 63 -16.96 -13.42 0.55
N PRO A 64 -16.17 -12.36 0.22
CA PRO A 64 -14.72 -12.49 0.08
C PRO A 64 -14.05 -12.79 1.42
N ASP A 65 -12.86 -13.40 1.38
CA ASP A 65 -12.03 -13.62 2.59
C ASP A 65 -11.33 -12.32 2.98
N ILE A 66 -10.86 -11.57 1.98
CA ILE A 66 -10.14 -10.30 2.16
C ILE A 66 -10.76 -9.20 1.30
N VAL A 67 -10.93 -8.01 1.89
CA VAL A 67 -11.28 -6.78 1.17
C VAL A 67 -10.06 -5.87 1.15
N LEU A 68 -9.57 -5.56 -0.04
CA LEU A 68 -8.58 -4.51 -0.29
C LEU A 68 -9.34 -3.21 -0.53
N ILE A 69 -9.13 -2.21 0.33
CA ILE A 69 -9.89 -0.96 0.27
C ILE A 69 -9.01 0.27 0.24
N ASP A 70 -9.31 1.19 -0.68
CA ASP A 70 -8.76 2.54 -0.65
C ASP A 70 -9.42 3.39 0.41
N MET A 71 -8.66 4.30 1.02
CA MET A 71 -9.17 5.20 2.05
C MET A 71 -9.90 6.41 1.47
N GLU A 72 -9.46 6.88 0.30
CA GLU A 72 -9.98 8.09 -0.35
C GLU A 72 -10.87 7.71 -1.54
N MET A 73 -12.17 7.54 -1.28
CA MET A 73 -13.15 7.24 -2.33
C MET A 73 -14.33 8.22 -2.26
N PRO A 74 -14.95 8.60 -3.40
CA PRO A 74 -16.12 9.46 -3.41
C PRO A 74 -17.35 8.74 -2.84
N GLY A 75 -18.20 9.49 -2.11
CA GLY A 75 -19.39 8.94 -1.47
C GLY A 75 -19.09 8.41 -0.07
N LEU A 76 -19.35 7.13 0.17
CA LEU A 76 -19.02 6.48 1.44
C LEU A 76 -17.50 6.24 1.52
N ASP A 77 -16.84 6.91 2.46
CA ASP A 77 -15.38 6.86 2.60
C ASP A 77 -14.85 5.49 3.04
N GLY A 78 -13.55 5.26 2.84
CA GLY A 78 -12.92 3.97 3.15
C GLY A 78 -12.93 3.64 4.64
N VAL A 79 -12.89 4.63 5.54
CA VAL A 79 -12.95 4.44 7.00
C VAL A 79 -14.31 3.88 7.40
N THR A 80 -15.39 4.54 6.99
CA THR A 80 -16.76 4.14 7.33
C THR A 80 -17.12 2.81 6.67
N THR A 81 -16.67 2.60 5.43
CA THR A 81 -16.84 1.32 4.73
C THR A 81 -16.14 0.18 5.48
N THR A 82 -14.87 0.38 5.87
CA THR A 82 -14.11 -0.59 6.68
C THR A 82 -14.84 -0.93 7.97
N LYS A 83 -15.26 0.10 8.72
CA LYS A 83 -15.99 -0.07 9.98
C LYS A 83 -17.27 -0.89 9.79
N THR A 84 -18.04 -0.56 8.75
CA THR A 84 -19.32 -1.24 8.44
C THR A 84 -19.09 -2.72 8.11
N ILE A 85 -18.07 -3.03 7.31
CA ILE A 85 -17.72 -4.41 6.96
C ILE A 85 -17.27 -5.18 8.20
N CYS A 86 -16.37 -4.62 9.00
CA CYS A 86 -15.83 -5.29 10.18
C CYS A 86 -16.86 -5.48 11.30
N GLU A 87 -17.82 -4.57 11.47
CA GLU A 87 -18.91 -4.70 12.45
C GLU A 87 -19.96 -5.74 12.02
N LYS A 88 -20.22 -5.86 10.71
CA LYS A 88 -21.23 -6.77 10.16
C LYS A 88 -20.69 -8.18 9.89
N TYR A 89 -19.40 -8.33 9.62
CA TYR A 89 -18.76 -9.57 9.20
C TYR A 89 -17.44 -9.82 9.95
N GLU A 90 -17.48 -10.70 10.96
CA GLU A 90 -16.31 -11.04 11.78
C GLU A 90 -15.24 -11.86 11.02
N ASP A 91 -15.68 -12.64 10.02
CA ASP A 91 -14.83 -13.54 9.26
C ASP A 91 -14.03 -12.81 8.17
N ILE A 92 -14.53 -11.68 7.66
CA ILE A 92 -13.94 -10.94 6.55
C ILE A 92 -12.84 -10.02 7.05
N LYS A 93 -11.65 -10.09 6.44
CA LYS A 93 -10.50 -9.28 6.86
C LYS A 93 -10.33 -8.10 5.90
N VAL A 94 -10.15 -6.90 6.45
CA VAL A 94 -9.94 -5.69 5.66
C VAL A 94 -8.47 -5.30 5.70
N LEU A 95 -7.89 -5.06 4.51
CA LEU A 95 -6.56 -4.51 4.31
C LEU A 95 -6.69 -3.18 3.57
N VAL A 96 -6.23 -2.11 4.20
CA VAL A 96 -6.26 -0.77 3.63
C VAL A 96 -5.05 -0.52 2.73
N LEU A 97 -5.29 0.10 1.57
CA LEU A 97 -4.28 0.58 0.64
C LEU A 97 -4.40 2.10 0.49
N SER A 98 -3.41 2.86 0.96
CA SER A 98 -3.47 4.34 0.92
C SER A 98 -2.32 4.96 0.15
N SER A 99 -2.55 6.09 -0.51
CA SER A 99 -1.50 6.87 -1.19
C SER A 99 -0.58 7.62 -0.22
N TYR A 100 -0.99 7.80 1.04
CA TYR A 100 -0.28 8.61 2.03
C TYR A 100 -0.06 7.87 3.36
N ASP A 101 1.03 8.21 4.04
CA ASP A 101 1.44 7.69 5.35
C ASP A 101 0.92 8.55 6.52
N ASN A 102 -0.27 9.13 6.37
CA ASN A 102 -0.90 10.02 7.34
C ASN A 102 -1.28 9.27 8.63
N ASN A 103 -0.78 9.74 9.77
CA ASN A 103 -1.01 9.15 11.08
C ASN A 103 -2.51 8.99 11.40
N ASP A 104 -3.34 9.98 11.04
CA ASP A 104 -4.75 9.98 11.41
C ASP A 104 -5.53 8.87 10.68
N TYR A 105 -5.23 8.62 9.40
CA TYR A 105 -5.87 7.54 8.63
C TYR A 105 -5.41 6.15 9.08
N ILE A 106 -4.13 6.00 9.45
CA ILE A 106 -3.61 4.74 9.97
C ILE A 106 -4.33 4.38 11.28
N VAL A 107 -4.45 5.33 12.21
CA VAL A 107 -5.15 5.10 13.48
C VAL A 107 -6.64 4.85 13.24
N GLN A 108 -7.32 5.68 12.45
CA GLN A 108 -8.75 5.52 12.17
C GLN A 108 -9.09 4.18 11.50
N SER A 109 -8.25 3.70 10.58
CA SER A 109 -8.47 2.42 9.92
C SER A 109 -8.33 1.22 10.86
N LEU A 110 -7.33 1.25 11.75
CA LEU A 110 -7.11 0.19 12.74
C LEU A 110 -8.21 0.19 13.80
N ASP A 111 -8.63 1.37 14.27
CA ASP A 111 -9.76 1.53 15.19
C ASP A 111 -11.09 1.08 14.56
N ALA A 112 -11.24 1.25 13.24
CA ALA A 112 -12.36 0.72 12.46
C ALA A 112 -12.34 -0.82 12.28
N GLY A 113 -11.27 -1.49 12.70
CA GLY A 113 -11.15 -2.95 12.69
C GLY A 113 -10.32 -3.53 11.55
N ALA A 114 -9.65 -2.70 10.74
CA ALA A 114 -8.75 -3.18 9.69
C ALA A 114 -7.65 -4.08 10.28
N LYS A 115 -7.33 -5.16 9.57
CA LYS A 115 -6.25 -6.10 9.93
C LYS A 115 -4.93 -5.78 9.25
N GLY A 116 -4.91 -4.81 8.35
CA GLY A 116 -3.66 -4.26 7.89
C GLY A 116 -3.79 -2.92 7.17
N TYR A 117 -2.64 -2.28 7.01
CA TYR A 117 -2.49 -1.02 6.32
C TYR A 117 -1.18 -1.04 5.51
N LEU A 118 -1.29 -0.81 4.21
CA LEU A 118 -0.18 -0.70 3.28
C LEU A 118 -0.29 0.59 2.46
N LEU A 119 0.84 1.03 1.91
CA LEU A 119 0.86 2.14 0.97
C LEU A 119 0.62 1.61 -0.45
N LYS A 120 -0.06 2.38 -1.30
CA LYS A 120 -0.27 2.02 -2.71
C LYS A 120 1.05 1.88 -3.50
N GLY A 121 2.16 2.42 -2.98
CA GLY A 121 3.52 2.23 -3.51
C GLY A 121 4.26 1.00 -2.98
N THR A 122 3.65 0.18 -2.12
CA THR A 122 4.26 -1.04 -1.59
C THR A 122 4.54 -2.03 -2.74
N PRO A 123 5.75 -2.63 -2.82
CA PRO A 123 6.08 -3.60 -3.86
C PRO A 123 5.08 -4.76 -3.96
N ALA A 124 4.82 -5.24 -5.18
CA ALA A 124 3.86 -6.31 -5.47
C ALA A 124 4.05 -7.59 -4.64
N HIS A 125 5.29 -7.94 -4.31
CA HIS A 125 5.58 -9.12 -3.49
C HIS A 125 5.20 -8.93 -2.01
N GLU A 126 5.39 -7.73 -1.46
CA GLU A 126 4.99 -7.40 -0.09
C GLU A 126 3.47 -7.36 0.04
N LEU A 127 2.74 -6.84 -0.96
CA LEU A 127 1.28 -6.86 -0.97
C LEU A 127 0.74 -8.29 -0.90
N ARG A 128 1.30 -9.21 -1.68
CA ARG A 128 0.91 -10.63 -1.68
C ARG A 128 1.19 -11.31 -0.33
N GLU A 129 2.37 -11.06 0.24
CA GLU A 129 2.72 -11.54 1.58
C GLU A 129 1.79 -10.98 2.67
N ALA A 130 1.41 -9.71 2.58
CA ALA A 130 0.48 -9.09 3.51
C ALA A 130 -0.91 -9.72 3.44
N ILE A 131 -1.42 -9.97 2.23
CA ILE A 131 -2.70 -10.67 2.01
C ILE A 131 -2.65 -12.06 2.64
N ARG A 132 -1.60 -12.85 2.35
CA ARG A 132 -1.42 -14.19 2.93
C ARG A 132 -1.31 -14.17 4.46
N SER A 133 -0.62 -13.17 5.01
CA SER A 133 -0.46 -12.99 6.46
C SER A 133 -1.78 -12.65 7.14
N ILE A 134 -2.56 -11.75 6.55
CA ILE A 134 -3.87 -11.34 7.06
C ILE A 134 -4.87 -12.48 6.98
N TYR A 135 -4.84 -13.27 5.90
CA TYR A 135 -5.66 -14.47 5.77
C TYR A 135 -5.39 -15.48 6.89
N LYS A 136 -4.13 -15.62 7.31
CA LYS A 136 -3.72 -16.47 8.45
C LYS A 136 -4.06 -15.86 9.82
N GLY A 137 -4.66 -14.67 9.87
CA GLY A 137 -5.08 -14.00 11.10
C GLY A 137 -4.03 -13.07 11.74
N TYR A 138 -2.92 -12.81 11.06
CA TYR A 138 -1.93 -11.83 11.52
C TYR A 138 -2.34 -10.41 11.15
N VAL A 139 -1.85 -9.43 11.92
CA VAL A 139 -1.95 -8.01 11.54
C VAL A 139 -0.71 -7.62 10.74
N HIS A 140 -0.91 -6.91 9.63
CA HIS A 140 0.20 -6.47 8.77
C HIS A 140 0.20 -4.95 8.59
N ILE A 141 1.32 -4.31 8.94
CA ILE A 141 1.50 -2.87 8.80
C ILE A 141 2.75 -2.64 7.97
N GLY A 142 2.64 -1.77 6.96
CA GLY A 142 3.73 -1.47 6.05
C GLY A 142 4.99 -0.93 6.76
N PRO A 143 6.18 -1.10 6.16
CA PRO A 143 7.44 -0.67 6.76
C PRO A 143 7.43 0.81 7.21
N GLY A 144 7.91 1.10 8.41
CA GLY A 144 8.01 2.46 8.96
C GLY A 144 6.69 3.08 9.44
N LEU A 145 5.54 2.45 9.18
CA LEU A 145 4.24 2.96 9.64
C LEU A 145 3.95 2.63 11.10
N PHE A 146 4.51 1.54 11.63
CA PHE A 146 4.30 1.14 13.03
C PHE A 146 4.82 2.18 14.03
N GLU A 147 5.97 2.81 13.74
CA GLU A 147 6.58 3.84 14.61
C GLU A 147 5.70 5.09 14.75
N LYS A 148 4.79 5.33 13.79
CA LYS A 148 3.88 6.47 13.78
C LYS A 148 2.65 6.28 14.67
N ILE A 149 2.34 5.04 15.03
CA ILE A 149 1.17 4.66 15.84
C ILE A 149 1.52 4.64 17.33
N ILE A 150 2.81 4.50 17.68
CA ILE A 150 3.26 4.50 19.07
C ILE A 150 3.26 5.95 19.60
N PRO A 151 2.49 6.28 20.65
CA PRO A 151 2.51 7.62 21.23
C PRO A 151 3.92 7.96 21.72
N LYS A 152 4.46 9.10 21.29
CA LYS A 152 5.71 9.67 21.81
C LYS A 152 5.51 10.05 23.27
N THR A 153 5.73 9.12 24.19
CA THR A 153 5.81 9.44 25.63
C THR A 153 7.01 10.34 25.86
N LYS A 154 6.73 11.65 26.03
CA LYS A 154 7.66 12.62 26.60
C LYS A 154 8.07 12.12 27.99
N ALA A 155 9.35 11.85 28.13
CA ALA A 155 10.00 11.87 29.44
C ALA A 155 10.10 13.33 29.90
N GLU A 156 9.49 13.67 31.03
CA GLU A 156 10.01 14.66 31.99
C GLU A 156 9.23 14.58 33.33
N VAL A 157 9.84 13.92 34.33
CA VAL A 157 10.32 14.44 35.63
C VAL A 157 9.26 14.68 36.71
N GLY A 158 9.41 13.96 37.83
CA GLY A 158 8.80 14.27 39.13
C GLY A 158 9.16 13.21 40.17
N GLY A 159 10.21 13.46 40.95
CA GLY A 159 10.68 12.55 42.00
C GLY A 159 9.85 12.55 43.28
N ALA A 160 10.25 11.63 44.16
CA ALA A 160 10.08 11.59 45.62
C ALA A 160 8.95 10.72 46.24
N ILE A 161 9.42 9.61 46.83
CA ILE A 161 9.04 8.98 48.12
C ILE A 161 7.79 8.07 48.16
N VAL A 162 8.01 6.77 48.45
CA VAL A 162 7.48 5.93 49.57
C VAL A 162 8.17 4.55 49.41
N LYS A 163 9.25 4.16 50.12
CA LYS A 163 9.34 3.55 51.47
C LYS A 163 8.16 2.64 51.88
N GLN A 164 8.30 1.32 51.72
CA GLN A 164 8.36 0.32 52.81
C GLN A 164 7.95 -1.10 52.34
N ALA A 165 8.77 -2.08 52.74
CA ALA A 165 8.40 -3.50 52.93
C ALA A 165 7.30 -3.61 54.02
N PRO A 166 6.58 -4.74 54.24
CA PRO A 166 7.20 -6.03 54.60
C PRO A 166 6.44 -7.34 54.25
N THR A 167 7.23 -8.42 54.16
CA THR A 167 7.09 -9.75 54.79
C THR A 167 5.71 -10.35 55.15
N GLN A 168 5.49 -11.57 54.61
CA GLN A 168 4.73 -12.74 55.13
C GLN A 168 3.23 -12.65 55.43
N ILE A 169 2.50 -13.66 54.93
CA ILE A 169 1.26 -14.16 55.56
C ILE A 169 1.41 -15.67 55.78
N LYS A 170 1.71 -16.05 57.03
CA LYS A 170 1.19 -17.28 57.66
C LYS A 170 -0.12 -16.90 58.33
N SER A 171 -1.17 -17.66 58.03
CA SER A 171 -2.43 -17.61 58.78
C SER A 171 -2.30 -18.37 60.10
N LYS A 172 -3.00 -17.82 61.09
CA LYS A 172 -2.97 -18.07 62.53
C LYS A 172 -4.26 -18.80 62.92
N ILE A 173 -4.17 -19.76 63.83
CA ILE A 173 -5.33 -20.24 64.61
C ILE A 173 -5.04 -19.95 66.10
N VAL A 174 -5.71 -18.91 66.60
CA VAL A 174 -6.43 -18.74 67.88
C VAL A 174 -5.88 -19.37 69.18
N GLU A 175 -5.59 -18.49 70.15
CA GLU A 175 -5.51 -18.66 71.62
C GLU A 175 -6.94 -18.61 72.24
N PRO A 176 -7.22 -19.00 73.52
CA PRO A 176 -6.48 -18.53 74.71
C PRO A 176 -6.46 -19.43 75.98
N SER A 177 -5.70 -18.95 76.99
CA SER A 177 -5.88 -19.12 78.47
C SER A 177 -5.71 -20.54 79.06
N GLY A 178 -5.15 -20.79 80.24
CA GLY A 178 -4.79 -19.98 81.41
C GLY A 178 -5.14 -20.76 82.69
N LEU A 179 -4.26 -20.71 83.70
CA LEU A 179 -4.46 -20.98 85.15
C LEU A 179 -4.33 -22.42 85.76
N SER A 180 -3.31 -22.54 86.61
CA SER A 180 -3.41 -22.73 88.09
C SER A 180 -3.55 -24.13 88.74
N ASN A 181 -2.47 -24.48 89.47
CA ASN A 181 -2.37 -25.03 90.84
C ASN A 181 -2.65 -26.52 91.18
N GLY A 182 -1.76 -27.06 92.05
CA GLY A 182 -1.95 -28.26 92.90
C GLY A 182 -0.65 -29.07 93.05
N ALA A 183 0.28 -28.75 93.96
CA ALA A 183 0.34 -29.15 95.37
C ALA A 183 0.62 -30.66 95.65
N ALA A 184 1.87 -30.91 96.09
CA ALA A 184 2.29 -31.71 97.26
C ALA A 184 2.19 -33.26 97.31
N LYS A 185 3.35 -33.87 97.64
CA LYS A 185 3.69 -34.90 98.67
C LYS A 185 4.68 -35.92 98.09
N SER A 186 5.93 -36.01 98.55
CA SER A 186 6.46 -36.52 99.85
C SER A 186 6.55 -38.05 99.92
N GLY A 187 7.71 -38.54 100.39
CA GLY A 187 7.94 -39.94 100.83
C GLY A 187 9.23 -40.53 100.24
N ALA A 188 10.39 -40.34 100.86
CA ALA A 188 10.99 -41.17 101.94
C ALA A 188 11.72 -42.42 101.39
N LEU A 189 13.04 -42.48 101.37
CA LEU A 189 14.02 -42.71 102.46
C LEU A 189 14.35 -44.21 102.64
N ALA A 190 15.67 -44.47 102.65
CA ALA A 190 16.35 -45.49 103.46
C ALA A 190 16.25 -46.95 102.99
N THR A 191 17.21 -47.86 103.19
CA THR A 191 18.61 -47.89 103.66
C THR A 191 18.95 -49.37 103.76
N SER A 192 20.07 -49.83 103.15
CA SER A 192 20.97 -50.92 103.62
C SER A 192 20.31 -52.29 103.97
N PRO A 193 21.00 -53.33 104.51
CA PRO A 193 22.44 -53.62 104.63
C PRO A 193 22.80 -55.11 104.29
N GLN A 194 24.04 -55.50 104.64
CA GLN A 194 24.54 -56.86 105.02
C GLN A 194 25.22 -57.77 103.96
N GLU A 195 26.56 -57.73 103.93
CA GLU A 195 27.54 -58.76 104.41
C GLU A 195 27.06 -60.22 104.75
N PRO A 196 27.92 -61.28 104.86
CA PRO A 196 29.36 -61.28 105.24
C PRO A 196 30.32 -62.44 104.75
N LEU A 197 31.56 -62.44 105.30
CA LEU A 197 32.45 -63.55 105.80
C LEU A 197 33.20 -64.47 104.77
N ILE A 198 34.54 -64.76 104.81
CA ILE A 198 35.49 -65.18 105.89
C ILE A 198 37.00 -64.86 105.53
N ALA A 199 37.86 -64.71 106.55
CA ALA A 199 39.32 -64.37 106.63
C ALA A 199 40.30 -65.61 106.49
N PRO A 200 41.64 -65.63 106.84
CA PRO A 200 42.55 -64.60 107.44
C PRO A 200 44.10 -64.62 107.09
N PHE A 201 44.81 -63.58 107.60
CA PHE A 201 46.22 -63.46 108.10
C PHE A 201 47.44 -62.91 107.28
N GLU A 202 48.00 -61.84 107.89
CA GLU A 202 49.35 -61.20 107.92
C GLU A 202 49.92 -60.38 106.72
N GLN A 203 50.02 -59.05 106.94
CA GLN A 203 50.38 -58.02 105.96
C GLN A 203 51.12 -56.83 106.61
N THR A 204 51.92 -56.16 105.78
CA THR A 204 52.98 -55.19 106.09
C THR A 204 52.58 -53.70 106.06
N VAL A 205 53.03 -53.01 107.11
CA VAL A 205 53.50 -51.61 107.33
C VAL A 205 53.05 -50.48 106.38
N ILE A 206 52.53 -49.42 107.03
CA ILE A 206 51.82 -48.25 106.53
C ILE A 206 52.75 -47.03 106.36
N LEU A 207 52.56 -46.27 105.26
CA LEU A 207 52.79 -44.82 105.20
C LEU A 207 51.53 -44.14 104.62
N LYS A 208 50.98 -43.13 105.32
CA LYS A 208 49.73 -42.42 104.97
C LYS A 208 49.92 -41.42 103.80
N GLN A 209 48.93 -41.33 102.89
CA GLN A 209 48.73 -40.22 101.95
C GLN A 209 47.27 -39.70 101.98
N SER A 210 47.10 -38.39 101.79
CA SER A 210 45.89 -37.57 102.03
C SER A 210 44.90 -37.52 100.84
N PRO A 211 43.57 -37.39 101.05
CA PRO A 211 42.52 -37.73 100.07
C PRO A 211 42.03 -36.57 99.16
N MET A 212 42.62 -35.37 99.23
CA MET A 212 42.10 -34.18 98.52
C MET A 212 42.62 -34.03 97.09
N TRP A 213 43.86 -34.45 96.80
CA TRP A 213 44.51 -34.17 95.51
C TRP A 213 43.99 -35.04 94.36
N SER A 214 43.58 -36.28 94.60
CA SER A 214 43.09 -37.15 93.53
C SER A 214 41.78 -36.67 92.92
N ARG A 215 40.87 -36.11 93.72
CA ARG A 215 39.59 -35.56 93.24
C ARG A 215 39.78 -34.23 92.50
N ALA A 216 40.69 -33.37 92.96
CA ALA A 216 41.02 -32.11 92.30
C ALA A 216 41.63 -32.34 90.91
N ILE A 217 42.50 -33.34 90.77
CA ILE A 217 43.10 -33.70 89.47
C ILE A 217 42.02 -34.22 88.50
N VAL A 218 41.10 -35.08 88.96
CA VAL A 218 40.03 -35.61 88.10
C VAL A 218 39.06 -34.52 87.65
N TRP A 219 38.61 -33.62 88.55
CA TRP A 219 37.74 -32.49 88.18
C TRP A 219 38.45 -31.47 87.28
N SER A 220 39.75 -31.26 87.47
CA SER A 220 40.56 -30.40 86.59
C SER A 220 40.66 -31.00 85.18
N ILE A 221 40.92 -32.30 85.06
CA ILE A 221 40.95 -33.00 83.76
C ILE A 221 39.59 -32.86 83.07
N ILE A 222 38.49 -33.15 83.77
CA ILE A 222 37.13 -33.02 83.23
C ILE A 222 36.84 -31.58 82.78
N GLY A 223 37.18 -30.59 83.61
CA GLY A 223 36.99 -29.18 83.30
C GLY A 223 37.78 -28.72 82.07
N VAL A 224 39.05 -29.09 81.96
CA VAL A 224 39.90 -28.77 80.80
C VAL A 224 39.39 -29.47 79.54
N THR A 225 38.96 -30.73 79.63
CA THR A 225 38.36 -31.42 78.47
C THR A 225 37.04 -30.79 78.04
N LEU A 226 36.17 -30.41 78.98
CA LEU A 226 34.90 -29.77 78.67
C LEU A 226 35.12 -28.39 78.03
N PHE A 227 36.09 -27.62 78.55
CA PHE A 227 36.49 -26.35 77.98
C PHE A 227 37.10 -26.51 76.57
N GLY A 228 37.94 -27.51 76.35
CA GLY A 228 38.50 -27.81 75.03
C GLY A 228 37.42 -28.17 74.00
N ILE A 229 36.40 -28.93 74.39
CA ILE A 229 35.27 -29.28 73.51
C ILE A 229 34.42 -28.04 73.20
N ILE A 230 34.12 -27.22 74.21
CA ILE A 230 33.37 -25.97 74.03
C ILE A 230 34.17 -25.02 73.12
N TRP A 231 35.46 -24.81 73.38
CA TRP A 231 36.33 -24.00 72.56
C TRP A 231 36.38 -24.53 71.12
N ALA A 232 36.56 -25.84 70.92
CA ALA A 232 36.58 -26.44 69.59
C ALA A 232 35.23 -26.31 68.86
N ALA A 233 34.10 -26.28 69.58
CA ALA A 233 32.77 -26.06 69.02
C ALA A 233 32.54 -24.61 68.56
N PHE A 234 33.21 -23.63 69.16
CA PHE A 234 33.08 -22.21 68.82
C PHE A 234 34.22 -21.65 67.96
N ALA A 235 35.41 -22.26 68.00
CA ALA A 235 36.57 -21.81 67.25
C ALA A 235 36.35 -22.08 65.75
N LYS A 236 36.18 -21.01 64.98
CA LYS A 236 36.04 -21.04 63.52
C LYS A 236 37.40 -21.21 62.84
N ILE A 237 37.46 -21.98 61.77
CA ILE A 237 38.64 -22.16 60.94
C ILE A 237 38.34 -21.73 59.51
N GLU A 238 39.22 -20.94 58.92
CA GLU A 238 39.06 -20.46 57.55
C GLU A 238 39.55 -21.52 56.57
N GLN A 239 38.67 -21.95 55.65
CA GLN A 239 39.05 -22.77 54.51
C GLN A 239 39.22 -21.86 53.29
N VAL A 240 40.42 -21.89 52.68
CA VAL A 240 40.75 -21.12 51.49
C VAL A 240 41.05 -22.04 50.30
N VAL A 241 40.62 -21.62 49.13
CA VAL A 241 40.99 -22.23 47.85
C VAL A 241 42.03 -21.33 47.19
N PRO A 242 43.30 -21.78 47.08
CA PRO A 242 44.33 -21.00 46.40
C PRO A 242 44.16 -21.11 44.89
N ALA A 243 44.21 -19.98 44.21
CA ALA A 243 44.08 -19.86 42.77
C ALA A 243 45.17 -18.91 42.23
N GLN A 244 45.76 -19.24 41.09
CA GLN A 244 46.80 -18.43 40.47
C GLN A 244 46.30 -17.80 39.18
N GLY A 245 46.78 -16.62 38.83
CA GLY A 245 46.44 -15.97 37.57
C GLY A 245 47.07 -14.61 37.38
N GLU A 246 46.38 -13.71 36.70
CA GLU A 246 46.90 -12.40 36.29
C GLU A 246 45.81 -11.31 36.34
N LEU A 247 46.24 -10.04 36.47
CA LEU A 247 45.34 -8.89 36.35
C LEU A 247 44.99 -8.64 34.88
N LYS A 248 43.69 -8.49 34.58
CA LYS A 248 43.19 -8.09 33.26
C LYS A 248 42.21 -6.93 33.36
N PRO A 249 42.13 -6.07 32.33
CA PRO A 249 41.05 -5.08 32.24
C PRO A 249 39.69 -5.78 32.18
N GLN A 250 38.69 -5.21 32.83
CA GLN A 250 37.33 -5.74 32.84
C GLN A 250 36.69 -5.68 31.44
N GLY A 251 36.94 -4.63 30.66
CA GLY A 251 36.41 -4.47 29.30
C GLY A 251 37.21 -5.21 28.23
N LYS A 252 36.51 -5.52 27.14
CA LYS A 252 37.13 -6.04 25.92
C LYS A 252 37.69 -4.88 25.11
N VAL A 253 38.86 -5.11 24.49
CA VAL A 253 39.47 -4.20 23.52
C VAL A 253 38.45 -3.86 22.43
N LYS A 254 38.29 -2.57 22.13
CA LYS A 254 37.39 -2.08 21.09
C LYS A 254 38.18 -1.81 19.83
N GLU A 255 37.88 -2.57 18.79
CA GLU A 255 38.46 -2.41 17.46
C GLU A 255 37.71 -1.31 16.70
N ILE A 256 38.44 -0.31 16.19
CA ILE A 256 37.86 0.79 15.41
C ILE A 256 38.18 0.54 13.94
N GLN A 257 37.12 0.39 13.15
CA GLN A 257 37.19 0.13 11.71
C GLN A 257 36.50 1.27 10.97
N ALA A 258 36.97 1.60 9.77
CA ALA A 258 36.21 2.48 8.90
C ALA A 258 34.98 1.71 8.38
N PRO A 259 33.77 2.26 8.49
CA PRO A 259 32.55 1.61 8.00
C PRO A 259 32.45 1.60 6.47
N VAL A 260 33.32 2.36 5.78
CA VAL A 260 33.35 2.53 4.34
C VAL A 260 34.79 2.72 3.87
N ASN A 261 35.10 2.17 2.69
CA ASN A 261 36.39 2.34 2.05
C ASN A 261 36.63 3.83 1.78
N GLY A 262 37.70 4.38 2.35
CA GLY A 262 38.00 5.80 2.26
C GLY A 262 39.47 6.08 2.56
N VAL A 263 39.97 7.20 2.05
CA VAL A 263 41.32 7.67 2.34
C VAL A 263 41.28 8.43 3.66
N VAL A 264 42.16 8.07 4.58
CA VAL A 264 42.34 8.81 5.83
C VAL A 264 43.00 10.15 5.51
N LYS A 265 42.30 11.25 5.77
CA LYS A 265 42.78 12.62 5.52
C LYS A 265 43.80 13.01 6.60
N GLU A 266 43.38 12.93 7.86
CA GLU A 266 44.19 13.27 9.03
C GLU A 266 43.91 12.30 10.18
N VAL A 267 44.94 11.97 10.95
CA VAL A 267 44.87 11.17 12.18
C VAL A 267 45.29 12.08 13.34
N PHE A 268 44.49 12.11 14.40
CA PHE A 268 44.65 13.03 15.54
C PHE A 268 45.21 12.37 16.81
N VAL A 269 45.59 11.10 16.73
CA VAL A 269 46.05 10.29 17.87
C VAL A 269 47.28 9.46 17.47
N GLU A 270 48.17 9.23 18.42
CA GLU A 270 49.33 8.36 18.28
C GLU A 270 49.19 7.10 19.15
N ASP A 271 50.01 6.08 18.88
CA ASP A 271 49.98 4.84 19.65
C ASP A 271 50.46 5.09 21.09
N GLY A 272 49.63 4.70 22.08
CA GLY A 272 49.85 5.02 23.50
C GLY A 272 49.13 6.27 24.02
N ASP A 273 48.46 7.04 23.15
CA ASP A 273 47.68 8.20 23.58
C ASP A 273 46.41 7.81 24.35
N ARG A 274 46.06 8.65 25.33
CA ARG A 274 44.81 8.53 26.09
C ARG A 274 43.69 9.28 25.38
N VAL A 275 42.58 8.59 25.12
CA VAL A 275 41.42 9.14 24.42
C VAL A 275 40.15 9.06 25.25
N GLU A 276 39.31 10.09 25.17
CA GLU A 276 38.00 10.14 25.82
C GLU A 276 36.88 9.68 24.90
N LYS A 277 35.81 9.10 25.48
CA LYS A 277 34.61 8.73 24.72
C LYS A 277 34.06 9.93 23.94
N GLY A 278 33.98 9.79 22.61
CA GLY A 278 33.50 10.80 21.68
C GLY A 278 34.59 11.66 21.04
N GLN A 279 35.84 11.55 21.49
CA GLN A 279 36.99 12.25 20.90
C GLN A 279 37.21 11.79 19.45
N VAL A 280 37.52 12.75 18.56
CA VAL A 280 37.85 12.46 17.15
C VAL A 280 39.24 11.83 17.08
N LEU A 281 39.33 10.69 16.41
CA LEU A 281 40.55 9.90 16.25
C LEU A 281 41.17 10.12 14.88
N ALA A 282 40.33 10.13 13.84
CA ALA A 282 40.76 10.37 12.47
C ALA A 282 39.60 10.95 11.64
N THR A 283 39.93 11.66 10.57
CA THR A 283 38.99 12.14 9.56
C THR A 283 39.27 11.48 8.21
N LEU A 284 38.22 11.13 7.49
CA LEU A 284 38.29 10.63 6.11
C LEU A 284 38.12 11.76 5.10
N ASP A 285 38.72 11.65 3.92
CA ASP A 285 38.47 12.59 2.82
C ASP A 285 37.08 12.36 2.24
N SER A 286 36.19 13.34 2.41
CA SER A 286 34.80 13.29 1.98
C SER A 286 34.51 14.12 0.73
N THR A 287 35.52 14.76 0.12
CA THR A 287 35.33 15.72 -0.98
C THR A 287 34.62 15.08 -2.18
N ALA A 288 35.02 13.86 -2.55
CA ALA A 288 34.39 13.10 -3.63
C ALA A 288 32.94 12.73 -3.30
N SER A 289 32.70 12.14 -2.12
CA SER A 289 31.35 11.71 -1.69
C SER A 289 30.38 12.89 -1.52
N ALA A 290 30.87 14.05 -1.09
CA ALA A 290 30.06 15.27 -1.00
C ALA A 290 29.68 15.82 -2.39
N ALA A 291 30.61 15.78 -3.35
CA ALA A 291 30.34 16.16 -4.74
C ALA A 291 29.36 15.19 -5.42
N GLU A 292 29.52 13.88 -5.19
CA GLU A 292 28.60 12.83 -5.64
C GLU A 292 27.19 13.03 -5.07
N LEU A 293 27.06 13.23 -3.75
CA LEU A 293 25.77 13.49 -3.12
C LEU A 293 25.04 14.67 -3.77
N LYS A 294 25.76 15.79 -3.97
CA LYS A 294 25.20 16.99 -4.61
C LYS A 294 24.79 16.71 -6.06
N SER A 295 25.57 15.92 -6.79
CA SER A 295 25.26 15.49 -8.15
C SER A 295 23.99 14.63 -8.19
N TYR A 296 23.91 13.58 -7.36
CA TYR A 296 22.74 12.70 -7.27
C TYR A 296 21.48 13.47 -6.89
N GLN A 297 21.56 14.37 -5.91
CA GLN A 297 20.44 15.24 -5.52
C GLN A 297 19.97 16.14 -6.69
N LYS A 298 20.91 16.71 -7.47
CA LYS A 298 20.57 17.53 -8.63
C LYS A 298 19.89 16.71 -9.73
N ILE A 299 20.40 15.51 -10.03
CA ILE A 299 19.82 14.61 -11.04
C ILE A 299 18.41 14.19 -10.59
N ARG A 300 18.25 13.79 -9.33
CA ARG A 300 16.95 13.41 -8.75
C ARG A 300 15.93 14.55 -8.87
N GLN A 301 16.31 15.77 -8.51
CA GLN A 301 15.45 16.94 -8.64
C GLN A 301 15.05 17.21 -10.09
N SER A 302 15.98 17.03 -11.04
CA SER A 302 15.69 17.14 -12.47
C SER A 302 14.64 16.12 -12.92
N LEU A 303 14.78 14.85 -12.52
CA LEU A 303 13.82 13.79 -12.87
C LEU A 303 12.43 14.01 -12.23
N LEU A 304 12.38 14.55 -11.01
CA LEU A 304 11.10 14.91 -10.37
C LEU A 304 10.38 16.02 -11.13
N GLN A 305 11.10 17.06 -11.56
CA GLN A 305 10.53 18.15 -12.35
C GLN A 305 10.06 17.66 -13.73
N GLU A 306 10.82 16.76 -14.34
CA GLU A 306 10.46 16.10 -15.59
C GLU A 306 9.17 15.27 -15.46
N ASN A 307 9.05 14.43 -14.43
CA ASN A 307 7.82 13.67 -14.16
C ASN A 307 6.62 14.57 -13.85
N GLN A 308 6.84 15.66 -13.10
CA GLN A 308 5.79 16.63 -12.83
C GLN A 308 5.33 17.32 -14.13
N PHE A 309 6.25 17.65 -15.03
CA PHE A 309 5.93 18.18 -16.35
C PHE A 309 5.09 17.19 -17.16
N TYR A 310 5.46 15.90 -17.22
CA TYR A 310 4.68 14.88 -17.92
C TYR A 310 3.28 14.71 -17.33
N LYS A 311 3.14 14.67 -16.01
CA LYS A 311 1.83 14.60 -15.34
C LYS A 311 0.97 15.81 -15.66
N THR A 312 1.55 17.00 -15.61
CA THR A 312 0.85 18.26 -15.96
C THR A 312 0.43 18.29 -17.42
N LEU A 313 1.29 17.80 -18.32
CA LEU A 313 0.99 17.69 -19.74
C LEU A 313 -0.20 16.77 -19.95
N MET A 314 -0.26 15.62 -19.25
CA MET A 314 -1.36 14.67 -19.39
C MET A 314 -2.70 15.20 -18.83
N ASP A 315 -2.65 15.86 -17.67
CA ASP A 315 -3.84 16.27 -16.90
C ASP A 315 -4.58 17.48 -17.50
N ARG A 316 -3.83 18.47 -18.01
CA ARG A 316 -4.41 19.71 -18.54
C ARG A 316 -3.91 20.05 -19.93
N SER A 317 -4.70 20.84 -20.64
CA SER A 317 -4.22 21.49 -21.87
C SER A 317 -3.20 22.55 -21.52
N ILE A 318 -2.02 22.43 -22.14
CA ILE A 318 -0.91 23.36 -22.03
C ILE A 318 -0.70 24.02 -23.39
N ASP A 319 -0.39 25.32 -23.40
CA ASP A 319 -0.03 26.04 -24.62
C ASP A 319 1.29 25.50 -25.20
N GLU A 320 1.39 25.44 -26.53
CA GLU A 320 2.58 25.00 -27.27
C GLU A 320 3.83 25.80 -26.86
N TYR A 321 3.68 27.10 -26.57
CA TYR A 321 4.76 27.94 -26.06
C TYR A 321 5.27 27.51 -24.67
N GLU A 322 4.36 27.14 -23.77
CA GLU A 322 4.74 26.65 -22.44
C GLU A 322 5.45 25.30 -22.54
N VAL A 323 5.05 24.44 -23.47
CA VAL A 323 5.69 23.14 -23.74
C VAL A 323 7.12 23.34 -24.23
N GLU A 324 7.37 24.23 -25.20
CA GLU A 324 8.74 24.50 -25.68
C GLU A 324 9.66 25.06 -24.59
N ASN A 325 9.14 25.99 -23.78
CA ASN A 325 9.90 26.53 -22.65
C ASN A 325 10.25 25.45 -21.63
N ALA A 326 9.31 24.54 -21.33
CA ALA A 326 9.56 23.43 -20.42
C ALA A 326 10.59 22.45 -20.98
N ILE A 327 10.50 22.11 -22.27
CA ILE A 327 11.47 21.24 -22.96
C ILE A 327 12.88 21.81 -22.88
N ALA A 328 13.05 23.11 -23.18
CA ALA A 328 14.34 23.79 -23.13
C ALA A 328 14.90 23.88 -21.70
N ARG A 329 14.06 24.20 -20.72
CA ARG A 329 14.46 24.36 -19.31
C ARG A 329 14.85 23.04 -18.65
N LEU A 330 14.11 21.96 -18.92
CA LEU A 330 14.29 20.66 -18.27
C LEU A 330 15.25 19.73 -19.05
N ASN A 331 15.75 20.17 -20.22
CA ASN A 331 16.64 19.40 -21.09
C ASN A 331 16.07 18.00 -21.42
N ILE A 332 14.78 17.97 -21.77
CA ILE A 332 14.03 16.75 -22.03
C ILE A 332 14.67 15.95 -23.19
N PRO A 333 14.77 14.61 -23.10
CA PRO A 333 15.27 13.79 -24.19
C PRO A 333 14.51 14.05 -25.50
N ARG A 334 15.21 14.10 -26.64
CA ARG A 334 14.63 14.47 -27.94
C ARG A 334 13.38 13.67 -28.32
N GLN A 335 13.36 12.37 -28.00
CA GLN A 335 12.22 11.50 -28.29
C GLN A 335 10.98 11.91 -27.48
N VAL A 336 11.14 12.15 -26.19
CA VAL A 336 10.03 12.55 -25.30
C VAL A 336 9.58 13.98 -25.57
N ALA A 337 10.51 14.87 -25.93
CA ALA A 337 10.19 16.22 -26.38
C ALA A 337 9.30 16.21 -27.65
N ALA A 338 9.56 15.31 -28.60
CA ALA A 338 8.71 15.13 -29.78
C ALA A 338 7.31 14.63 -29.41
N LEU A 339 7.21 13.67 -28.47
CA LEU A 339 5.91 13.22 -27.95
C LEU A 339 5.12 14.36 -27.29
N ALA A 340 5.79 15.18 -26.48
CA ALA A 340 5.16 16.30 -25.80
C ALA A 340 4.58 17.34 -26.78
N ARG A 341 5.35 17.68 -27.84
CA ARG A 341 4.89 18.57 -28.92
C ARG A 341 3.68 18.00 -29.65
N ASN A 342 3.80 16.77 -30.14
CA ASN A 342 2.73 16.11 -30.87
C ASN A 342 1.45 16.04 -30.03
N ARG A 343 1.57 15.73 -28.74
CA ARG A 343 0.42 15.71 -27.84
C ARG A 343 -0.22 17.10 -27.70
N ALA A 344 0.58 18.14 -27.48
CA ALA A 344 0.08 19.50 -27.35
C ALA A 344 -0.65 19.97 -28.63
N GLU A 345 -0.10 19.65 -29.80
CA GLU A 345 -0.72 19.91 -31.10
C GLU A 345 -2.08 19.19 -31.23
N LEU A 346 -2.13 17.89 -30.93
CA LEU A 346 -3.37 17.10 -31.02
C LEU A 346 -4.45 17.60 -30.05
N VAL A 347 -4.08 17.97 -28.82
CA VAL A 347 -5.01 18.53 -27.84
C VAL A 347 -5.55 19.88 -28.32
N ALA A 348 -4.68 20.74 -28.84
CA ALA A 348 -5.06 22.03 -29.40
C ALA A 348 -5.98 21.88 -30.63
N GLU A 349 -5.73 20.88 -31.47
CA GLU A 349 -6.58 20.55 -32.62
C GLU A 349 -7.96 20.02 -32.17
N ASN A 350 -8.00 19.14 -31.16
CA ASN A 350 -9.25 18.66 -30.60
C ASN A 350 -10.09 19.78 -29.97
N GLN A 351 -9.46 20.74 -29.30
CA GLN A 351 -10.17 21.93 -28.79
C GLN A 351 -10.81 22.75 -29.92
N LEU A 352 -10.11 22.89 -31.05
CA LEU A 352 -10.65 23.55 -32.24
C LEU A 352 -11.85 22.78 -32.80
N PHE A 353 -11.76 21.47 -32.94
CA PHE A 353 -12.87 20.62 -33.42
C PHE A 353 -14.07 20.62 -32.46
N GLN A 354 -13.83 20.59 -31.15
CA GLN A 354 -14.90 20.71 -30.16
C GLN A 354 -15.57 22.09 -30.22
N ALA A 355 -14.80 23.16 -30.44
CA ALA A 355 -15.35 24.51 -30.65
C ALA A 355 -16.17 24.60 -31.96
N GLN A 356 -15.79 23.88 -33.02
CA GLN A 356 -16.59 23.75 -34.25
C GLN A 356 -17.93 23.07 -33.98
N LEU A 357 -17.94 21.99 -33.18
CA LEU A 357 -19.16 21.26 -32.80
C LEU A 357 -20.06 22.05 -31.85
N SER A 358 -19.49 22.83 -30.92
CA SER A 358 -20.23 23.58 -29.90
C SER A 358 -20.66 24.99 -30.34
N GLY A 359 -20.28 25.43 -31.54
CA GLY A 359 -20.61 26.77 -32.03
C GLY A 359 -19.78 27.89 -31.36
N GLY A 360 -18.56 27.58 -30.90
CA GLY A 360 -17.55 28.58 -30.50
C GLY A 360 -17.59 29.05 -29.04
N SER A 361 -18.43 28.51 -28.17
CA SER A 361 -18.66 29.10 -26.83
C SER A 361 -17.75 28.59 -25.70
N THR A 362 -16.92 27.57 -25.91
CA THR A 362 -16.31 26.83 -24.77
C THR A 362 -14.78 26.84 -24.67
N ALA A 363 -14.04 27.34 -25.66
CA ALA A 363 -12.57 27.19 -25.68
C ALA A 363 -11.80 28.53 -25.73
N ARG A 364 -10.75 28.67 -24.91
CA ARG A 364 -9.72 29.72 -25.05
C ARG A 364 -8.85 29.41 -26.27
N LEU A 365 -9.33 29.76 -27.46
CA LEU A 365 -8.61 29.57 -28.72
C LEU A 365 -7.58 30.69 -28.94
N SER A 366 -6.45 30.38 -29.56
CA SER A 366 -5.46 31.36 -30.05
C SER A 366 -6.01 32.17 -31.22
N ALA A 367 -5.37 33.30 -31.57
CA ALA A 367 -5.83 34.15 -32.67
C ALA A 367 -5.91 33.39 -34.01
N ALA A 368 -4.85 32.63 -34.34
CA ALA A 368 -4.83 31.80 -35.55
C ALA A 368 -5.90 30.69 -35.54
N GLN A 369 -6.19 30.10 -34.38
CA GLN A 369 -7.24 29.09 -34.24
C GLN A 369 -8.63 29.69 -34.42
N ARG A 370 -8.87 30.92 -33.94
CA ARG A 370 -10.13 31.64 -34.17
C ARG A 370 -10.35 31.94 -35.65
N ASP A 371 -9.32 32.37 -36.37
CA ASP A 371 -9.41 32.64 -37.81
C ASP A 371 -9.74 31.37 -38.61
N ARG A 372 -9.11 30.24 -38.25
CA ARG A 372 -9.44 28.92 -38.85
C ARG A 372 -10.85 28.48 -38.51
N LEU A 373 -11.28 28.62 -37.26
CA LEU A 373 -12.65 28.32 -36.84
C LEU A 373 -13.67 29.16 -37.62
N GLN A 374 -13.42 30.46 -37.73
CA GLN A 374 -14.27 31.38 -38.47
C GLN A 374 -14.37 30.98 -39.93
N THR A 375 -13.25 30.69 -40.59
CA THR A 375 -13.23 30.25 -41.99
C THR A 375 -14.02 28.96 -42.19
N ALA A 376 -13.86 27.97 -41.31
CA ALA A 376 -14.61 26.72 -41.36
C ALA A 376 -16.11 26.92 -41.11
N GLN A 377 -16.47 27.83 -40.20
CA GLN A 377 -17.87 28.20 -39.94
C GLN A 377 -18.48 28.91 -41.15
N GLU A 378 -17.78 29.86 -41.76
CA GLU A 378 -18.22 30.56 -42.96
C GLU A 378 -18.39 29.60 -44.14
N GLU A 379 -17.47 28.66 -44.34
CA GLU A 379 -17.59 27.64 -45.38
C GLU A 379 -18.82 26.74 -45.16
N SER A 380 -19.02 26.25 -43.94
CA SER A 380 -20.19 25.43 -43.59
C SER A 380 -21.50 26.20 -43.76
N GLN A 381 -21.54 27.45 -43.31
CA GLN A 381 -22.69 28.34 -43.49
C GLN A 381 -22.97 28.63 -44.97
N SER A 382 -21.94 28.86 -45.78
CA SER A 382 -22.06 29.09 -47.23
C SER A 382 -22.63 27.86 -47.95
N ARG A 383 -22.15 26.66 -47.61
CA ARG A 383 -22.68 25.39 -48.14
C ARG A 383 -24.15 25.21 -47.75
N ALA A 384 -24.50 25.46 -46.49
CA ALA A 384 -25.88 25.38 -46.02
C ALA A 384 -26.79 26.45 -46.66
N ALA A 385 -26.29 27.67 -46.85
CA ALA A 385 -27.02 28.75 -47.51
C ALA A 385 -27.32 28.41 -48.97
N THR A 386 -26.34 27.86 -49.70
CA THR A 386 -26.50 27.43 -51.10
C THR A 386 -27.60 26.37 -51.23
N ALA A 387 -27.58 25.34 -50.37
CA ALA A 387 -28.61 24.30 -50.36
C ALA A 387 -30.00 24.83 -49.95
N ARG A 388 -30.06 25.81 -49.02
CA ARG A 388 -31.32 26.48 -48.66
C ARG A 388 -31.88 27.32 -49.81
N LEU A 389 -31.04 28.03 -50.55
CA LEU A 389 -31.45 28.83 -51.71
C LEU A 389 -32.01 27.92 -52.82
N GLU A 390 -31.39 26.78 -53.08
CA GLU A 390 -31.90 25.77 -54.03
C GLU A 390 -33.31 25.29 -53.62
N MET A 391 -33.51 24.97 -52.33
CA MET A 391 -34.83 24.62 -51.81
C MET A 391 -35.86 25.75 -51.95
N GLU A 392 -35.47 27.00 -51.69
CA GLU A 392 -36.35 28.16 -51.83
C GLU A 392 -36.80 28.35 -53.28
N GLN A 393 -35.87 28.19 -54.24
CA GLN A 393 -36.18 28.27 -55.68
C GLN A 393 -37.17 27.18 -56.10
N LEU A 394 -36.96 25.94 -55.68
CA LEU A 394 -37.89 24.84 -55.94
C LEU A 394 -39.27 25.10 -55.30
N GLY A 395 -39.31 25.66 -54.08
CA GLY A 395 -40.55 26.05 -53.40
C GLY A 395 -41.32 27.12 -54.17
N LYS A 396 -40.62 28.11 -54.74
CA LYS A 396 -41.24 29.13 -55.62
C LYS A 396 -41.83 28.50 -56.88
N GLN A 397 -41.10 27.62 -57.55
CA GLN A 397 -41.59 26.89 -58.72
C GLN A 397 -42.83 26.05 -58.39
N LEU A 398 -42.84 25.36 -57.25
CA LEU A 398 -43.99 24.59 -56.78
C LEU A 398 -45.22 25.48 -56.57
N THR A 399 -45.02 26.62 -55.89
CA THR A 399 -46.11 27.57 -55.62
C THR A 399 -46.68 28.13 -56.93
N GLN A 400 -45.82 28.50 -57.88
CA GLN A 400 -46.23 28.96 -59.21
C GLN A 400 -47.02 27.89 -59.98
N ASN A 401 -46.55 26.64 -59.97
CA ASN A 401 -47.25 25.52 -60.59
C ASN A 401 -48.61 25.24 -59.92
N GLN A 402 -48.71 25.37 -58.59
CA GLN A 402 -49.98 25.23 -57.86
C GLN A 402 -51.00 26.31 -58.23
N VAL A 403 -50.56 27.55 -58.44
CA VAL A 403 -51.43 28.64 -58.94
C VAL A 403 -51.93 28.33 -60.34
N GLN A 404 -51.04 27.92 -61.26
CA GLN A 404 -51.42 27.55 -62.64
C GLN A 404 -52.39 26.36 -62.67
N LEU A 405 -52.17 25.35 -61.81
CA LEU A 405 -53.07 24.22 -61.64
C LEU A 405 -54.46 24.65 -61.14
N ALA A 406 -54.51 25.57 -60.17
CA ALA A 406 -55.78 26.10 -59.66
C ALA A 406 -56.55 26.86 -60.76
N ASP A 407 -55.85 27.68 -61.55
CA ASP A 407 -56.44 28.41 -62.68
C ASP A 407 -56.94 27.46 -63.78
N ALA A 408 -56.15 26.45 -64.15
CA ALA A 408 -56.54 25.46 -65.15
C ALA A 408 -57.77 24.63 -64.68
N ARG A 409 -57.84 24.28 -63.40
CA ARG A 409 -59.02 23.62 -62.80
C ARG A 409 -60.26 24.49 -62.89
N LYS A 410 -60.14 25.79 -62.60
CA LYS A 410 -61.24 26.74 -62.73
C LYS A 410 -61.73 26.83 -64.19
N GLN A 411 -60.80 26.96 -65.14
CA GLN A 411 -61.12 26.99 -66.57
C GLN A 411 -61.79 25.69 -67.05
N LEU A 412 -61.35 24.52 -66.56
CA LEU A 412 -62.01 23.25 -66.88
C LEU A 412 -63.47 23.22 -66.41
N ILE A 413 -63.79 23.81 -65.25
CA ILE A 413 -65.17 23.92 -64.75
C ILE A 413 -66.00 24.79 -65.70
N ASP A 414 -65.46 25.94 -66.11
CA ASP A 414 -66.11 26.86 -67.05
C ASP A 414 -66.32 26.21 -68.45
N ASP A 415 -65.31 25.50 -68.95
CA ASP A 415 -65.37 24.81 -70.25
C ASP A 415 -66.40 23.66 -70.22
N ARG A 416 -66.48 22.92 -69.11
CA ARG A 416 -67.51 21.87 -68.90
C ARG A 416 -68.91 22.46 -68.83
N ARG A 417 -69.07 23.58 -68.13
CA ARG A 417 -70.34 24.29 -68.06
C ARG A 417 -70.79 24.75 -69.45
N THR A 418 -69.89 25.33 -70.23
CA THR A 418 -70.16 25.77 -71.60
C THR A 418 -70.53 24.59 -72.50
N LEU A 419 -69.83 23.45 -72.38
CA LEU A 419 -70.17 22.23 -73.11
C LEU A 419 -71.59 21.74 -72.80
N GLU A 420 -72.00 21.77 -71.53
CA GLU A 420 -73.35 21.41 -71.12
C GLU A 420 -74.39 22.41 -71.66
N GLU A 421 -74.10 23.71 -71.61
CA GLU A 421 -74.96 24.76 -72.19
C GLU A 421 -75.14 24.56 -73.71
N ILE A 422 -74.07 24.25 -74.45
CA ILE A 422 -74.11 23.91 -75.89
C ILE A 422 -74.97 22.67 -76.13
N ASN A 423 -74.77 21.60 -75.35
CA ASN A 423 -75.55 20.36 -75.46
C ASN A 423 -77.04 20.60 -75.28
N GLN A 424 -77.42 21.36 -74.25
CA GLN A 424 -78.82 21.71 -73.97
C GLN A 424 -79.42 22.60 -75.06
N ARG A 425 -78.66 23.61 -75.53
CA ARG A 425 -79.08 24.48 -76.63
C ARG A 425 -79.30 23.70 -77.93
N ASN A 426 -78.35 22.83 -78.29
CA ASN A 426 -78.43 22.01 -79.49
C ASN A 426 -79.62 21.04 -79.45
N LYS A 427 -79.86 20.38 -78.31
CA LYS A 427 -81.05 19.54 -78.12
C LYS A 427 -82.35 20.31 -78.32
N LYS A 428 -82.47 21.50 -77.73
CA LYS A 428 -83.65 22.37 -77.88
C LYS A 428 -83.85 22.81 -79.33
N ALA A 429 -82.79 23.27 -79.99
CA ALA A 429 -82.84 23.70 -81.38
C ALA A 429 -83.24 22.56 -82.32
N ILE A 430 -82.66 21.37 -82.15
CA ILE A 430 -83.01 20.17 -82.92
C ILE A 430 -84.48 19.79 -82.68
N ALA A 431 -84.96 19.78 -81.43
CA ALA A 431 -86.35 19.47 -81.12
C ALA A 431 -87.34 20.46 -81.76
N GLN A 432 -87.02 21.76 -81.73
CA GLN A 432 -87.82 22.80 -82.39
C GLN A 432 -87.82 22.64 -83.92
N ALA A 433 -86.66 22.32 -84.50
CA ALA A 433 -86.53 22.07 -85.93
C ALA A 433 -87.29 20.79 -86.36
N GLU A 434 -87.23 19.72 -85.59
CA GLU A 434 -88.02 18.49 -85.80
C GLU A 434 -89.53 18.75 -85.68
N GLU A 435 -89.97 19.51 -84.69
CA GLU A 435 -91.38 19.89 -84.51
C GLU A 435 -91.88 20.70 -85.71
N SER A 436 -91.12 21.70 -86.16
CA SER A 436 -91.48 22.47 -87.35
C SER A 436 -91.49 21.63 -88.63
N LEU A 437 -90.57 20.67 -88.79
CA LEU A 437 -90.60 19.74 -89.93
C LEU A 437 -91.84 18.85 -89.87
N LYS A 438 -92.21 18.35 -88.68
CA LYS A 438 -93.42 17.54 -88.47
C LYS A 438 -94.70 18.32 -88.80
N ILE A 439 -94.76 19.61 -88.49
CA ILE A 439 -95.87 20.50 -88.85
C ILE A 439 -95.97 20.60 -90.39
N GLU A 440 -94.86 20.89 -91.08
CA GLU A 440 -94.82 20.99 -92.54
C GLU A 440 -95.18 19.66 -93.24
N GLU A 441 -94.70 18.52 -92.72
CA GLU A 441 -95.08 17.17 -93.16
C GLU A 441 -96.55 16.86 -92.92
N GLY A 442 -97.13 17.34 -91.81
CA GLY A 442 -98.55 17.23 -91.50
C GLY A 442 -99.41 18.01 -92.50
N ILE A 443 -99.07 19.28 -92.75
CA ILE A 443 -99.73 20.12 -93.76
C ILE A 443 -99.67 19.46 -95.13
N PHE A 444 -98.51 18.91 -95.52
CA PHE A 444 -98.37 18.19 -96.79
C PHE A 444 -99.26 16.95 -96.86
N ARG A 445 -99.35 16.16 -95.77
CA ARG A 445 -100.25 15.00 -95.68
C ARG A 445 -101.73 15.39 -95.84
N ASP A 446 -102.13 16.52 -95.27
CA ASP A 446 -103.51 17.02 -95.35
C ASP A 446 -103.85 17.57 -96.75
N VAL A 447 -102.86 18.07 -97.50
CA VAL A 447 -103.04 18.65 -98.84
C VAL A 447 -102.84 17.64 -99.99
N GLU A 448 -102.11 16.54 -99.77
CA GLU A 448 -101.86 15.48 -100.78
C GLU A 448 -103.14 14.92 -101.45
N PRO A 449 -104.28 14.71 -100.74
CA PRO A 449 -105.52 14.23 -101.36
C PRO A 449 -106.10 15.18 -102.42
N LEU A 450 -105.82 16.48 -102.32
CA LEU A 450 -106.32 17.53 -103.22
C LEU A 450 -105.61 17.55 -104.59
N ARG A 451 -104.65 16.64 -104.80
CA ARG A 451 -103.84 16.55 -106.04
C ARG A 451 -104.67 16.29 -107.30
N GLU A 452 -105.84 15.66 -107.18
CA GLU A 452 -106.73 15.38 -108.31
C GLU A 452 -107.63 16.57 -108.71
N GLU A 453 -107.65 17.66 -107.94
CA GLU A 453 -108.58 18.80 -108.12
C GLU A 453 -108.13 19.89 -109.12
N GLY A 454 -106.96 19.76 -109.77
CA GLY A 454 -106.56 20.64 -110.89
C GLY A 454 -105.14 21.21 -110.83
N ALA A 455 -104.81 22.14 -111.74
CA ALA A 455 -103.46 22.68 -111.91
C ALA A 455 -102.95 23.53 -110.71
N LEU A 456 -103.85 24.21 -109.99
CA LEU A 456 -103.50 25.05 -108.85
C LEU A 456 -103.02 24.23 -107.64
N ALA A 457 -103.67 23.08 -107.38
CA ALA A 457 -103.32 22.17 -106.28
C ALA A 457 -101.93 21.54 -106.46
N LYS A 458 -101.55 21.22 -107.71
CA LYS A 458 -100.19 20.70 -108.04
C LYS A 458 -99.08 21.71 -107.71
N LEU A 459 -99.28 22.98 -108.05
CA LEU A 459 -98.30 24.04 -107.75
C LEU A 459 -98.15 24.27 -106.23
N GLN A 460 -99.25 24.18 -105.48
CA GLN A 460 -99.23 24.31 -104.03
C GLN A 460 -98.52 23.13 -103.35
N LEU A 461 -98.73 21.90 -103.85
CA LEU A 461 -97.99 20.70 -103.41
C LEU A 461 -96.50 20.79 -103.70
N GLU A 462 -96.10 21.31 -104.87
CA GLU A 462 -94.68 21.52 -105.19
C GLU A 462 -94.01 22.55 -104.26
N ARG A 463 -94.68 23.68 -103.99
CA ARG A 463 -94.20 24.66 -103.00
C ARG A 463 -94.07 24.06 -101.61
N GLN A 464 -95.08 23.28 -101.17
CA GLN A 464 -95.06 22.64 -99.86
C GLN A 464 -93.94 21.58 -99.77
N ARG A 465 -93.71 20.82 -100.84
CA ARG A 465 -92.59 19.86 -100.92
C ARG A 465 -91.23 20.56 -100.88
N GLN A 466 -91.11 21.72 -101.52
CA GLN A 466 -89.90 22.53 -101.45
C GLN A 466 -89.67 23.08 -100.03
N SER A 467 -90.72 23.58 -99.36
CA SER A 467 -90.66 23.99 -97.94
C SER A 467 -90.16 22.86 -97.03
N ILE A 468 -90.69 21.63 -97.21
CA ILE A 468 -90.21 20.44 -96.47
C ILE A 468 -88.73 20.16 -96.75
N ASN A 469 -88.31 20.20 -98.02
CA ASN A 469 -86.91 19.97 -98.38
C ASN A 469 -85.98 21.03 -97.76
N ASP A 470 -86.38 22.30 -97.78
CA ASP A 470 -85.62 23.40 -97.18
C ASP A 470 -85.54 23.22 -95.66
N ARG A 471 -86.66 22.85 -95.00
CA ARG A 471 -86.69 22.59 -93.55
C ARG A 471 -85.86 21.38 -93.16
N ARG A 472 -85.86 20.34 -93.99
CA ARG A 472 -85.02 19.15 -93.81
C ARG A 472 -83.53 19.48 -93.99
N ALA A 473 -83.19 20.30 -94.97
CA ALA A 473 -81.82 20.78 -95.18
C ALA A 473 -81.33 21.63 -94.00
N GLU A 474 -82.18 22.53 -93.49
CA GLU A 474 -81.88 23.34 -92.30
C GLU A 474 -81.69 22.47 -91.05
N LEU A 475 -82.52 21.45 -90.82
CA LEU A 475 -82.34 20.50 -89.71
C LEU A 475 -81.01 19.74 -89.80
N ILE A 476 -80.64 19.27 -91.00
CA ILE A 476 -79.35 18.59 -91.23
C ILE A 476 -78.20 19.54 -90.92
N LYS A 477 -78.27 20.79 -91.39
CA LYS A 477 -77.27 21.82 -91.12
C LYS A 477 -77.15 22.12 -89.62
N GLN A 478 -78.27 22.32 -88.91
CA GLN A 478 -78.26 22.57 -87.46
C GLN A 478 -77.67 21.40 -86.67
N ARG A 479 -77.95 20.15 -87.07
CA ARG A 479 -77.31 18.96 -86.47
C ARG A 479 -75.82 18.93 -86.74
N ALA A 480 -75.38 19.23 -87.96
CA ALA A 480 -73.97 19.24 -88.34
C ALA A 480 -73.19 20.33 -87.57
N ASP A 481 -73.69 21.57 -87.61
CA ASP A 481 -73.07 22.73 -86.95
C ASP A 481 -73.00 22.53 -85.43
N GLY A 482 -74.10 22.07 -84.82
CA GLY A 482 -74.14 21.77 -83.38
C GLY A 482 -73.20 20.63 -82.97
N THR A 483 -73.05 19.61 -83.82
CA THR A 483 -72.10 18.50 -83.57
C THR A 483 -70.65 18.98 -83.64
N ILE A 484 -70.33 19.82 -84.63
CA ILE A 484 -68.99 20.40 -84.78
C ILE A 484 -68.64 21.28 -83.57
N GLU A 485 -69.55 22.17 -83.17
CA GLU A 485 -69.36 23.05 -82.01
C GLU A 485 -69.18 22.24 -80.71
N TYR A 486 -70.04 21.23 -80.48
CA TYR A 486 -69.93 20.33 -79.33
C TYR A 486 -68.60 19.58 -79.31
N ASN A 487 -68.20 18.98 -80.43
CA ASN A 487 -66.93 18.23 -80.52
C ASN A 487 -65.71 19.14 -80.30
N ARG A 488 -65.75 20.36 -80.85
CA ARG A 488 -64.70 21.36 -80.63
C ARG A 488 -64.59 21.72 -79.15
N GLN A 489 -65.71 21.97 -78.48
CA GLN A 489 -65.73 22.26 -77.05
C GLN A 489 -65.29 21.04 -76.22
N GLN A 490 -65.68 19.83 -76.61
CA GLN A 490 -65.25 18.59 -75.96
C GLN A 490 -63.73 18.41 -76.07
N GLN A 491 -63.13 18.72 -77.22
CA GLN A 491 -61.69 18.70 -77.42
C GLN A 491 -60.97 19.75 -76.56
N GLN A 492 -61.56 20.93 -76.35
CA GLN A 492 -61.03 21.91 -75.41
C GLN A 492 -61.04 21.39 -73.97
N VAL A 493 -62.14 20.78 -73.52
CA VAL A 493 -62.23 20.13 -72.20
C VAL A 493 -61.17 19.03 -72.03
N GLN A 494 -60.93 18.23 -73.06
CA GLN A 494 -59.88 17.20 -73.05
C GLN A 494 -58.48 17.81 -72.96
N THR A 495 -58.21 18.86 -73.74
CA THR A 495 -56.93 19.59 -73.71
C THR A 495 -56.68 20.19 -72.32
N ARG A 496 -57.68 20.83 -71.70
CA ARG A 496 -57.58 21.36 -70.32
C ARG A 496 -57.33 20.27 -69.30
N ARG A 497 -57.96 19.11 -69.46
CA ARG A 497 -57.74 17.96 -68.57
C ARG A 497 -56.30 17.47 -68.68
N ALA A 498 -55.76 17.34 -69.89
CA ALA A 498 -54.37 16.94 -70.10
C ALA A 498 -53.38 17.98 -69.52
N GLU A 499 -53.69 19.27 -69.62
CA GLU A 499 -52.90 20.35 -69.01
C GLU A 499 -52.87 20.24 -67.47
N ILE A 500 -54.02 19.95 -66.84
CA ILE A 500 -54.10 19.67 -65.39
C ILE A 500 -53.27 18.44 -65.00
N ASP A 501 -53.36 17.36 -65.76
CA ASP A 501 -52.60 16.13 -65.48
C ASP A 501 -51.09 16.41 -65.56
N ARG A 502 -50.65 17.20 -66.56
CA ARG A 502 -49.25 17.66 -66.67
C ARG A 502 -48.82 18.49 -65.46
N PHE A 503 -49.63 19.44 -65.00
CA PHE A 503 -49.31 20.23 -63.81
C PHE A 503 -49.27 19.38 -62.53
N LEU A 504 -50.11 18.36 -62.41
CA LEU A 504 -50.09 17.40 -61.31
C LEU A 504 -48.81 16.55 -61.30
N GLU A 505 -48.34 16.12 -62.48
CA GLU A 505 -47.07 15.41 -62.61
C GLU A 505 -45.88 16.31 -62.23
N GLU A 506 -45.87 17.55 -62.70
CA GLU A 506 -44.82 18.52 -62.34
C GLU A 506 -44.86 18.85 -60.83
N GLU A 507 -46.05 18.93 -60.21
CA GLU A 507 -46.19 19.11 -58.77
C GLU A 507 -45.55 17.95 -57.99
N LYS A 508 -45.79 16.70 -58.41
CA LYS A 508 -45.17 15.51 -57.81
C LYS A 508 -43.65 15.53 -57.96
N ARG A 509 -43.15 15.86 -59.14
CA ARG A 509 -41.72 15.99 -59.44
C ARG A 509 -41.05 17.04 -58.55
N LEU A 510 -41.63 18.24 -58.44
CA LEU A 510 -41.10 19.32 -57.61
C LEU A 510 -41.12 18.96 -56.13
N LYS A 511 -42.18 18.32 -55.63
CA LYS A 511 -42.22 17.83 -54.23
C LYS A 511 -41.13 16.81 -53.93
N LEU A 512 -40.87 15.88 -54.85
CA LEU A 512 -39.78 14.91 -54.71
C LEU A 512 -38.41 15.61 -54.69
N ALA A 513 -38.18 16.56 -55.61
CA ALA A 513 -36.93 17.32 -55.66
C ALA A 513 -36.69 18.12 -54.38
N ILE A 514 -37.74 18.75 -53.81
CA ILE A 514 -37.66 19.45 -52.51
C ILE A 514 -37.31 18.47 -51.38
N ALA A 515 -37.91 17.28 -51.36
CA ALA A 515 -37.60 16.27 -50.36
C ALA A 515 -36.13 15.81 -50.44
N GLN A 516 -35.62 15.56 -51.65
CA GLN A 516 -34.22 15.20 -51.88
C GLN A 516 -33.26 16.34 -51.52
N ALA A 517 -33.56 17.59 -51.88
CA ALA A 517 -32.76 18.75 -51.52
C ALA A 517 -32.71 18.95 -50.00
N ARG A 518 -33.84 18.74 -49.30
CA ARG A 518 -33.91 18.77 -47.83
C ARG A 518 -33.08 17.67 -47.19
N GLU A 519 -33.12 16.46 -47.74
CA GLU A 519 -32.30 15.35 -47.27
C GLU A 519 -30.81 15.65 -47.49
N LYS A 520 -30.41 16.16 -48.66
CA LYS A 520 -29.05 16.57 -48.97
C LYS A 520 -28.55 17.66 -48.01
N LEU A 521 -29.38 18.63 -47.66
CA LEU A 521 -29.06 19.65 -46.65
C LEU A 521 -28.80 19.02 -45.28
N ASN A 522 -29.71 18.16 -44.82
CA ASN A 522 -29.55 17.46 -43.53
C ASN A 522 -28.29 16.58 -43.53
N ASN A 523 -28.04 15.83 -44.60
CA ASN A 523 -26.87 14.97 -44.76
C ASN A 523 -25.58 15.77 -44.80
N THR A 524 -25.55 16.95 -45.44
CA THR A 524 -24.34 17.79 -45.51
C THR A 524 -23.94 18.29 -44.11
N VAL A 525 -24.92 18.74 -43.33
CA VAL A 525 -24.69 19.18 -41.94
C VAL A 525 -24.31 17.99 -41.05
N ALA A 526 -25.00 16.85 -41.19
CA ALA A 526 -24.72 15.65 -40.43
C ALA A 526 -23.33 15.06 -40.74
N LEU A 527 -22.96 14.93 -42.02
CA LEU A 527 -21.66 14.45 -42.49
C LEU A 527 -20.53 15.34 -42.00
N SER A 528 -20.67 16.66 -42.08
CA SER A 528 -19.67 17.60 -41.57
C SER A 528 -19.48 17.44 -40.05
N SER A 529 -20.56 17.34 -39.27
CA SER A 529 -20.45 17.10 -37.83
C SER A 529 -19.86 15.72 -37.51
N LYS A 530 -20.16 14.71 -38.32
CA LYS A 530 -19.65 13.34 -38.16
C LYS A 530 -18.16 13.30 -38.44
N GLU A 531 -17.70 13.90 -39.54
CA GLU A 531 -16.27 13.95 -39.89
C GLU A 531 -15.44 14.62 -38.78
N VAL A 532 -15.96 15.71 -38.19
CA VAL A 532 -15.28 16.38 -37.06
C VAL A 532 -15.24 15.47 -35.82
N ARG A 533 -16.33 14.75 -35.49
CA ARG A 533 -16.32 13.77 -34.38
C ARG A 533 -15.36 12.61 -34.63
N ASP A 534 -15.32 12.08 -35.85
CA ASP A 534 -14.44 10.98 -36.23
C ASP A 534 -12.97 11.40 -36.10
N ARG A 535 -12.62 12.64 -36.49
CA ARG A 535 -11.28 13.21 -36.28
C ARG A 535 -10.94 13.40 -34.80
N VAL A 536 -11.88 13.89 -33.99
CA VAL A 536 -11.67 14.02 -32.54
C VAL A 536 -11.38 12.65 -31.92
N ALA A 537 -12.16 11.63 -32.26
CA ALA A 537 -11.96 10.27 -31.77
C ALA A 537 -10.61 9.68 -32.22
N GLU A 538 -10.19 9.93 -33.47
CA GLU A 538 -8.87 9.51 -33.95
C GLU A 538 -7.73 10.21 -33.18
N ASN A 539 -7.85 11.51 -32.97
CA ASN A 539 -6.87 12.29 -32.21
C ASN A 539 -6.83 11.87 -30.73
N GLU A 540 -7.98 11.60 -30.10
CA GLU A 540 -8.06 11.04 -28.73
C GLU A 540 -7.32 9.70 -28.63
N LYS A 541 -7.46 8.83 -29.63
CA LYS A 541 -6.71 7.57 -29.68
C LYS A 541 -5.21 7.81 -29.78
N ARG A 542 -4.75 8.77 -30.60
CA ARG A 542 -3.33 9.12 -30.73
C ARG A 542 -2.79 9.75 -29.43
N ILE A 543 -3.57 10.60 -28.78
CA ILE A 543 -3.24 11.18 -27.46
C ILE A 543 -3.07 10.06 -26.43
N ALA A 544 -3.99 9.09 -26.40
CA ALA A 544 -3.90 7.95 -25.48
C ALA A 544 -2.64 7.08 -25.71
N ASP A 545 -2.24 6.88 -26.96
CA ASP A 545 -0.98 6.17 -27.28
C ASP A 545 0.25 6.95 -26.80
N ILE A 546 0.26 8.28 -27.03
CA ILE A 546 1.33 9.15 -26.51
C ILE A 546 1.35 9.13 -24.98
N ASP A 547 0.18 9.18 -24.33
CA ASP A 547 0.05 9.15 -22.87
C ASP A 547 0.55 7.82 -22.29
N SER A 548 0.36 6.71 -22.99
CA SER A 548 0.97 5.44 -22.62
C SER A 548 2.51 5.48 -22.70
N GLN A 549 3.08 6.12 -23.72
CA GLN A 549 4.54 6.26 -23.86
C GLN A 549 5.13 7.23 -22.84
N LEU A 550 4.43 8.32 -22.52
CA LEU A 550 4.80 9.25 -21.45
C LEU A 550 4.70 8.58 -20.08
N THR A 551 3.67 7.79 -19.83
CA THR A 551 3.52 7.00 -18.59
C THR A 551 4.68 6.03 -18.43
N LYS A 552 5.09 5.34 -19.51
CA LYS A 552 6.30 4.51 -19.48
C LYS A 552 7.54 5.32 -19.11
N SER A 553 7.70 6.52 -19.67
CA SER A 553 8.82 7.42 -19.35
C SER A 553 8.80 7.87 -17.88
N ILE A 554 7.62 8.10 -17.31
CA ILE A 554 7.43 8.41 -15.88
C ILE A 554 7.90 7.25 -15.01
N VAL A 555 7.47 6.02 -15.32
CA VAL A 555 7.86 4.81 -14.58
C VAL A 555 9.37 4.57 -14.67
N ASP A 556 9.96 4.73 -15.86
CA ASP A 556 11.41 4.63 -16.05
C ASP A 556 12.15 5.67 -15.20
N ASN A 557 11.65 6.91 -15.14
CA ASN A 557 12.19 7.95 -14.28
C ASN A 557 12.00 7.65 -12.79
N GLU A 558 10.87 7.09 -12.37
CA GLU A 558 10.63 6.67 -10.97
C GLU A 558 11.60 5.57 -10.54
N ASN A 559 11.87 4.58 -11.40
CA ASN A 559 12.89 3.57 -11.16
C ASN A 559 14.29 4.19 -10.99
N ARG A 560 14.63 5.17 -11.84
CA ARG A 560 15.92 5.90 -11.72
C ARG A 560 15.99 6.75 -10.46
N ILE A 561 14.88 7.34 -10.02
CA ILE A 561 14.79 8.09 -8.76
C ILE A 561 15.01 7.16 -7.57
N SER A 562 14.41 5.97 -7.57
CA SER A 562 14.61 4.96 -6.52
C SER A 562 16.07 4.52 -6.42
N GLU A 563 16.72 4.27 -7.56
CA GLU A 563 18.15 3.95 -7.60
C GLU A 563 19.01 5.12 -7.08
N LEU A 564 18.68 6.36 -7.46
CA LEU A 564 19.35 7.55 -6.94
C LEU A 564 19.13 7.73 -5.43
N ASP A 565 17.95 7.41 -4.90
CA ASP A 565 17.66 7.49 -3.47
C ASP A 565 18.49 6.48 -2.66
N SER A 566 18.70 5.27 -3.21
CA SER A 566 19.64 4.30 -2.65
C SER A 566 21.08 4.82 -2.67
N GLN A 567 21.53 5.41 -3.78
CA GLN A 567 22.88 6.01 -3.89
C GLN A 567 23.08 7.21 -2.97
N ILE A 568 22.08 8.09 -2.86
CA ILE A 568 22.06 9.22 -1.93
C ILE A 568 22.15 8.72 -0.49
N SER A 569 21.38 7.71 -0.12
CA SER A 569 21.40 7.14 1.22
C SER A 569 22.77 6.55 1.55
N ARG A 570 23.39 5.81 0.61
CA ARG A 570 24.78 5.31 0.76
C ARG A 570 25.78 6.44 0.93
N ALA A 571 25.73 7.47 0.07
CA ALA A 571 26.62 8.63 0.15
C ALA A 571 26.44 9.40 1.47
N GLN A 572 25.20 9.56 1.95
CA GLN A 572 24.91 10.20 3.24
C GLN A 572 25.47 9.40 4.42
N VAL A 573 25.34 8.08 4.40
CA VAL A 573 25.94 7.19 5.40
C VAL A 573 27.46 7.33 5.39
N THR A 574 28.09 7.32 4.21
CA THR A 574 29.53 7.57 4.06
C THR A 574 29.95 8.90 4.67
N LEU A 575 29.21 9.99 4.39
CA LEU A 575 29.49 11.31 4.96
C LEU A 575 29.29 11.37 6.48
N LYS A 576 28.31 10.64 7.02
CA LYS A 576 28.06 10.58 8.48
C LYS A 576 29.25 10.00 9.23
N TYR A 577 29.97 9.05 8.62
CA TYR A 577 31.14 8.40 9.20
C TYR A 577 32.47 9.03 8.78
N GLN A 578 32.44 10.29 8.31
CA GLN A 578 33.65 11.06 7.99
C GLN A 578 34.59 11.20 9.19
N GLU A 579 34.04 11.32 10.40
CA GLU A 579 34.82 11.42 11.63
C GLU A 579 34.74 10.11 12.40
N LEU A 580 35.89 9.46 12.56
CA LEU A 580 36.02 8.29 13.42
C LEU A 580 36.21 8.77 14.86
N ARG A 581 35.27 8.41 15.74
CA ARG A 581 35.25 8.84 17.15
C ARG A 581 35.40 7.66 18.10
N ALA A 582 36.03 7.90 19.25
CA ALA A 582 36.23 6.90 20.28
C ALA A 582 34.89 6.46 20.93
N PRO A 583 34.53 5.16 20.91
CA PRO A 583 33.30 4.67 21.54
C PRO A 583 33.42 4.54 23.08
N VAL A 584 34.64 4.46 23.60
CA VAL A 584 34.98 4.30 25.02
C VAL A 584 36.22 5.12 25.35
N THR A 585 36.37 5.51 26.62
CA THR A 585 37.60 6.11 27.14
C THR A 585 38.66 5.03 27.32
N GLY A 586 39.89 5.26 26.88
CA GLY A 586 40.95 4.26 26.93
C GLY A 586 42.26 4.72 26.31
N THR A 587 43.20 3.79 26.15
CA THR A 587 44.48 4.02 25.50
C THR A 587 44.47 3.45 24.08
N VAL A 588 44.99 4.21 23.12
CA VAL A 588 45.14 3.78 21.72
C VAL A 588 46.28 2.75 21.61
N PHE A 589 46.03 1.69 20.85
CA PHE A 589 46.95 0.58 20.64
C PHE A 589 46.84 0.05 19.22
N ASP A 590 47.96 -0.42 18.64
CA ASP A 590 47.99 -1.01 17.29
C ASP A 590 47.42 -0.05 16.22
N LEU A 591 47.79 1.23 16.29
CA LEU A 591 47.46 2.23 15.28
C LEU A 591 48.18 1.90 13.95
N LYS A 592 47.41 1.47 12.97
CA LYS A 592 47.89 1.14 11.61
C LYS A 592 47.64 2.27 10.61
N ALA A 593 46.76 3.20 10.93
CA ALA A 593 46.33 4.26 10.03
C ALA A 593 47.21 5.51 10.15
N GLY A 594 47.73 5.99 9.03
CA GLY A 594 48.39 7.30 8.89
C GLY A 594 47.68 8.19 7.87
N ALA A 595 48.11 9.46 7.74
CA ALA A 595 47.59 10.34 6.68
C ALA A 595 47.86 9.74 5.29
N GLY A 596 46.83 9.67 4.45
CA GLY A 596 46.89 9.02 3.13
C GLY A 596 46.70 7.50 3.14
N TYR A 597 46.48 6.87 4.31
CA TYR A 597 46.19 5.44 4.41
C TYR A 597 44.85 5.10 3.73
N VAL A 598 44.86 4.05 2.91
CA VAL A 598 43.68 3.55 2.19
C VAL A 598 43.26 2.23 2.82
N THR A 599 41.99 2.12 3.19
CA THR A 599 41.43 0.87 3.70
C THR A 599 41.29 -0.16 2.56
N PRO A 600 41.91 -1.35 2.66
CA PRO A 600 41.77 -2.38 1.64
C PRO A 600 40.32 -2.88 1.55
N PRO A 601 39.73 -3.03 0.36
CA PRO A 601 38.31 -3.37 0.18
C PRO A 601 37.94 -4.79 0.64
N THR A 602 38.91 -5.64 0.97
CA THR A 602 38.73 -7.07 1.28
C THR A 602 39.22 -7.48 2.67
N GLN A 603 39.73 -6.55 3.48
CA GLN A 603 40.27 -6.83 4.81
C GLN A 603 39.69 -5.87 5.86
N THR A 604 38.92 -6.43 6.80
CA THR A 604 38.42 -5.75 8.01
C THR A 604 39.54 -5.57 9.05
N GLU A 605 40.72 -5.12 8.63
CA GLU A 605 41.76 -4.79 9.60
C GLU A 605 41.35 -3.53 10.36
N PRO A 606 41.35 -3.56 11.71
CA PRO A 606 41.08 -2.36 12.50
C PRO A 606 42.17 -1.31 12.25
N LEU A 607 41.71 -0.07 12.06
CA LEU A 607 42.59 1.09 11.90
C LEU A 607 43.40 1.35 13.18
N LEU A 608 42.75 1.12 14.32
CA LEU A 608 43.33 1.17 15.65
C LEU A 608 42.47 0.36 16.63
N LYS A 609 43.05 0.04 17.79
CA LYS A 609 42.35 -0.57 18.92
C LYS A 609 42.36 0.38 20.10
N ILE A 610 41.27 0.41 20.86
CA ILE A 610 41.18 1.15 22.12
C ILE A 610 41.09 0.14 23.25
N VAL A 611 42.08 0.17 24.13
CA VAL A 611 42.09 -0.59 25.37
C VAL A 611 41.40 0.24 26.45
N PRO A 612 40.23 -0.17 26.96
CA PRO A 612 39.54 0.59 27.99
C PRO A 612 40.40 0.72 29.26
N GLU A 613 40.42 1.91 29.85
CA GLU A 613 40.95 2.11 31.21
C GLU A 613 39.91 1.65 32.25
N ASP A 614 39.57 0.38 32.21
CA ASP A 614 38.62 -0.20 33.13
C ASP A 614 39.30 -0.64 34.44
N VAL A 615 38.47 -0.84 35.46
CA VAL A 615 38.86 -1.47 36.73
C VAL A 615 39.54 -2.82 36.42
N LEU A 616 40.76 -3.03 36.92
CA LEU A 616 41.45 -4.31 36.77
C LEU A 616 40.78 -5.35 37.65
N VAL A 617 40.57 -6.53 37.08
CA VAL A 617 40.07 -7.72 37.77
C VAL A 617 41.15 -8.78 37.78
N ALA A 618 41.28 -9.48 38.89
CA ALA A 618 42.15 -10.65 38.97
C ALA A 618 41.43 -11.82 38.28
N LYS A 619 41.96 -12.26 37.14
CA LYS A 619 41.52 -13.48 36.48
C LYS A 619 42.42 -14.62 36.97
N VAL A 620 41.86 -15.49 37.80
CA VAL A 620 42.56 -16.63 38.40
C VAL A 620 41.94 -17.93 37.96
N ASP A 621 42.76 -18.96 37.81
CA ASP A 621 42.29 -20.28 37.42
C ASP A 621 42.17 -21.16 38.68
N VAL A 622 40.98 -21.70 38.91
CA VAL A 622 40.66 -22.61 40.03
C VAL A 622 40.59 -24.04 39.51
N ASN A 623 41.20 -24.99 40.21
CA ASN A 623 41.19 -26.39 39.79
C ASN A 623 39.78 -27.00 39.86
N ASP A 624 39.51 -27.97 38.98
CA ASP A 624 38.24 -28.72 38.96
C ASP A 624 37.88 -29.37 40.31
N ALA A 625 38.87 -29.83 41.09
CA ALA A 625 38.64 -30.41 42.41
C ALA A 625 38.07 -29.40 43.43
N ASP A 626 38.35 -28.11 43.26
CA ASP A 626 38.01 -27.05 44.21
C ASP A 626 36.87 -26.14 43.74
N ILE A 627 36.54 -26.14 42.44
CA ILE A 627 35.54 -25.24 41.85
C ILE A 627 34.15 -25.43 42.43
N GLY A 628 33.79 -26.65 42.82
CA GLY A 628 32.49 -26.98 43.43
C GLY A 628 32.22 -26.23 44.74
N PHE A 629 33.26 -25.66 45.35
CA PHE A 629 33.16 -24.89 46.57
C PHE A 629 33.24 -23.36 46.38
N VAL A 630 33.45 -22.87 45.16
CA VAL A 630 33.54 -21.43 44.87
C VAL A 630 32.20 -20.91 44.35
N ARG A 631 31.75 -19.75 44.85
CA ARG A 631 30.51 -19.08 44.43
C ARG A 631 30.76 -17.59 44.22
N GLU A 632 29.94 -16.99 43.36
CA GLU A 632 29.88 -15.54 43.22
C GLU A 632 29.54 -14.87 44.57
N GLY A 633 30.20 -13.76 44.87
CA GLY A 633 30.08 -13.03 46.14
C GLY A 633 31.07 -13.48 47.24
N MET A 634 31.83 -14.56 47.05
CA MET A 634 32.84 -14.98 48.03
C MET A 634 33.98 -13.97 48.13
N LYS A 635 34.45 -13.73 49.37
CA LYS A 635 35.61 -12.86 49.62
C LYS A 635 36.90 -13.57 49.25
N ALA A 636 37.84 -12.84 48.71
CA ALA A 636 39.15 -13.35 48.32
C ALA A 636 40.25 -12.40 48.74
N ASP A 637 41.37 -12.98 49.18
CA ASP A 637 42.58 -12.25 49.50
C ASP A 637 43.54 -12.41 48.31
N VAL A 638 43.74 -11.34 47.54
CA VAL A 638 44.51 -11.35 46.30
C VAL A 638 45.90 -10.76 46.52
N ARG A 639 46.90 -11.61 46.39
CA ARG A 639 48.32 -11.24 46.47
C ARG A 639 48.88 -10.91 45.10
N ILE A 640 49.64 -9.82 45.00
CA ILE A 640 50.38 -9.49 43.78
C ILE A 640 51.79 -10.08 43.87
N ASN A 641 52.13 -11.00 42.96
CA ASN A 641 53.38 -11.75 43.01
C ASN A 641 54.62 -10.87 42.75
N THR A 642 54.44 -9.73 42.06
CA THR A 642 55.51 -8.78 41.72
C THR A 642 56.03 -8.01 42.95
N PHE A 643 55.27 -7.96 44.04
CA PHE A 643 55.60 -7.19 45.24
C PHE A 643 55.74 -8.08 46.48
N SER A 644 56.63 -7.71 47.40
CA SER A 644 56.86 -8.47 48.64
C SER A 644 55.64 -8.41 49.56
N PHE A 645 55.10 -9.58 49.93
CA PHE A 645 53.92 -9.69 50.79
C PHE A 645 54.10 -8.99 52.14
N SER A 646 55.30 -9.05 52.73
CA SER A 646 55.59 -8.42 54.04
C SER A 646 55.46 -6.90 54.04
N GLU A 647 55.59 -6.26 52.87
CA GLU A 647 55.52 -4.80 52.73
C GLU A 647 54.15 -4.29 52.27
N PHE A 648 53.43 -5.08 51.45
CA PHE A 648 52.23 -4.62 50.75
C PHE A 648 50.95 -5.40 51.09
N GLY A 649 51.05 -6.54 51.77
CA GLY A 649 49.90 -7.37 52.15
C GLY A 649 49.11 -7.94 50.96
N ASP A 650 47.88 -8.39 51.25
CA ASP A 650 46.92 -8.85 50.23
C ASP A 650 45.86 -7.77 49.97
N ILE A 651 45.41 -7.64 48.72
CA ILE A 651 44.27 -6.80 48.35
C ILE A 651 42.98 -7.61 48.54
N LYS A 652 42.05 -7.07 49.31
CA LYS A 652 40.71 -7.65 49.46
C LYS A 652 39.94 -7.56 48.15
N GLY A 653 39.22 -8.61 47.82
CA GLY A 653 38.39 -8.67 46.63
C GLY A 653 37.21 -9.61 46.78
N GLU A 654 36.36 -9.63 45.76
CA GLU A 654 35.13 -10.41 45.71
C GLU A 654 35.00 -11.13 44.38
N VAL A 655 34.62 -12.41 44.42
CA VAL A 655 34.37 -13.22 43.22
C VAL A 655 33.14 -12.67 42.49
N ILE A 656 33.33 -12.17 41.27
CA ILE A 656 32.24 -11.57 40.46
C ILE A 656 31.69 -12.49 39.39
N SER A 657 32.49 -13.45 38.89
CA SER A 657 32.05 -14.38 37.86
C SER A 657 32.91 -15.64 37.86
N ILE A 658 32.28 -16.77 37.63
CA ILE A 658 32.93 -18.07 37.43
C ILE A 658 32.71 -18.48 35.98
N GLY A 659 33.75 -18.99 35.32
CA GLY A 659 33.66 -19.51 33.96
C GLY A 659 32.63 -20.62 33.86
N SER A 660 31.76 -20.54 32.85
CA SER A 660 30.75 -21.57 32.57
C SER A 660 31.32 -22.86 32.00
N ASP A 661 32.61 -22.87 31.64
CA ASP A 661 33.29 -24.00 31.01
C ASP A 661 34.71 -24.17 31.57
N ALA A 662 35.19 -25.41 31.56
CA ALA A 662 36.51 -25.79 32.03
C ALA A 662 37.55 -25.62 30.91
N LEU A 663 38.65 -24.95 31.22
CA LEU A 663 39.82 -24.94 30.35
C LEU A 663 40.53 -26.30 30.43
N PRO A 664 40.80 -26.96 29.29
CA PRO A 664 41.48 -28.25 29.27
C PRO A 664 42.93 -28.13 29.75
N PRO A 665 43.55 -29.26 30.17
CA PRO A 665 44.96 -29.29 30.51
C PRO A 665 45.86 -28.79 29.37
N ASP A 666 46.86 -27.96 29.69
CA ASP A 666 47.90 -27.49 28.78
C ASP A 666 49.31 -27.86 29.30
N GLU A 667 50.36 -27.46 28.57
CA GLU A 667 51.76 -27.78 28.95
C GLU A 667 52.13 -27.27 30.35
N ILE A 668 51.45 -26.23 30.86
CA ILE A 668 51.72 -25.57 32.13
C ILE A 668 50.80 -26.11 33.24
N HIS A 669 49.54 -26.40 32.93
CA HIS A 669 48.50 -26.85 33.86
C HIS A 669 48.01 -28.25 33.47
N ARG A 670 48.36 -29.26 34.26
CA ARG A 670 48.05 -30.69 33.97
C ARG A 670 46.60 -31.11 34.28
N THR A 671 45.78 -30.21 34.79
CA THR A 671 44.40 -30.46 35.24
C THR A 671 43.42 -29.49 34.59
N TYR A 672 42.15 -29.88 34.50
CA TYR A 672 41.07 -28.97 34.13
C TYR A 672 40.96 -27.84 35.15
N ARG A 673 40.68 -26.64 34.66
CA ARG A 673 40.62 -25.43 35.49
C ARG A 673 39.52 -24.50 35.03
N PHE A 674 38.90 -23.80 35.97
CA PHE A 674 37.83 -22.86 35.72
C PHE A 674 38.34 -21.44 35.94
N PRO A 675 38.22 -20.55 34.93
CA PRO A 675 38.62 -19.17 35.08
C PRO A 675 37.61 -18.42 35.97
N VAL A 676 38.08 -17.90 37.09
CA VAL A 676 37.32 -17.10 38.04
C VAL A 676 37.81 -15.66 37.98
N ARG A 677 36.88 -14.70 37.96
CA ARG A 677 37.20 -13.27 38.03
C ARG A 677 36.90 -12.73 39.42
N ILE A 678 37.86 -12.04 39.99
CA ILE A 678 37.78 -11.41 41.30
C ILE A 678 37.93 -9.91 41.10
N LYS A 679 36.92 -9.16 41.54
CA LYS A 679 36.97 -7.70 41.61
C LYS A 679 37.79 -7.29 42.82
N LEU A 680 38.76 -6.42 42.62
CA LEU A 680 39.60 -5.88 43.69
C LEU A 680 38.93 -4.65 44.30
N ASP A 681 38.99 -4.53 45.63
CA ASP A 681 38.45 -3.37 46.35
C ASP A 681 39.28 -2.10 46.10
N GLN A 682 40.56 -2.26 45.74
CA GLN A 682 41.49 -1.18 45.45
C GLN A 682 42.31 -1.48 44.19
N GLN A 683 42.62 -0.43 43.42
CA GLN A 683 43.38 -0.50 42.16
C GLN A 683 44.84 -0.05 42.32
N GLN A 684 45.29 0.12 43.57
CA GLN A 684 46.63 0.57 43.93
C GLN A 684 47.09 -0.18 45.18
N LEU A 685 48.38 -0.43 45.29
CA LEU A 685 49.03 -1.02 46.46
C LEU A 685 49.52 0.09 47.38
N ASN A 686 49.07 0.06 48.63
CA ASN A 686 49.46 1.01 49.67
C ASN A 686 50.47 0.34 50.61
N ALA A 687 51.71 0.83 50.64
CA ALA A 687 52.71 0.44 51.65
C ALA A 687 52.83 1.51 52.74
N SER A 688 53.10 1.09 53.97
CA SER A 688 53.37 2.01 55.09
C SER A 688 54.58 2.90 54.79
N GLY A 689 54.32 4.16 54.40
CA GLY A 689 55.34 5.20 54.21
C GLY A 689 55.85 5.43 52.77
N ARG A 690 55.23 4.85 51.73
CA ARG A 690 55.55 5.11 50.31
C ARG A 690 54.33 5.56 49.51
N ASN A 691 54.57 6.15 48.33
CA ASN A 691 53.51 6.52 47.41
C ASN A 691 52.73 5.27 46.94
N PRO A 692 51.39 5.37 46.78
CA PRO A 692 50.57 4.29 46.23
C PRO A 692 51.07 3.85 44.86
N LEU A 693 51.29 2.55 44.68
CA LEU A 693 51.73 1.97 43.41
C LEU A 693 50.52 1.48 42.61
N PRO A 694 50.26 2.00 41.40
CA PRO A 694 49.14 1.55 40.59
C PRO A 694 49.33 0.12 40.10
N LEU A 695 48.23 -0.65 40.09
CA LEU A 695 48.21 -1.98 39.49
C LEU A 695 48.27 -1.86 37.96
N GLN A 696 48.94 -2.82 37.30
CA GLN A 696 49.03 -2.88 35.85
C GLN A 696 48.46 -4.21 35.33
N SER A 697 47.84 -4.17 34.15
CA SER A 697 47.41 -5.38 33.45
C SER A 697 48.62 -6.28 33.17
N GLY A 698 48.46 -7.59 33.38
CA GLY A 698 49.52 -8.59 33.20
C GLY A 698 50.35 -8.89 34.45
N MET A 699 50.16 -8.18 35.57
CA MET A 699 50.79 -8.56 36.85
C MET A 699 50.25 -9.92 37.33
N GLY A 700 51.15 -10.83 37.72
CA GLY A 700 50.78 -12.14 38.26
C GLY A 700 50.20 -12.03 39.66
N VAL A 701 49.14 -12.79 39.93
CA VAL A 701 48.41 -12.76 41.20
C VAL A 701 48.15 -14.16 41.74
N THR A 702 48.09 -14.25 43.07
CA THR A 702 47.66 -15.45 43.79
C THR A 702 46.49 -15.07 44.67
N ALA A 703 45.30 -15.62 44.40
CA ALA A 703 44.10 -15.34 45.17
C ALA A 703 43.77 -16.51 46.10
N ASN A 704 43.50 -16.21 47.36
CA ASN A 704 42.96 -17.16 48.32
C ASN A 704 41.47 -16.88 48.50
N ILE A 705 40.62 -17.68 47.86
CA ILE A 705 39.16 -17.52 47.91
C ILE A 705 38.64 -18.16 49.20
N LYS A 706 37.90 -17.41 50.02
CA LYS A 706 37.33 -17.86 51.29
C LYS A 706 36.03 -18.61 51.03
N VAL A 707 36.05 -19.92 51.29
CA VAL A 707 34.97 -20.85 50.89
C VAL A 707 33.99 -21.12 52.03
N ASN A 708 34.48 -21.30 53.26
CA ASN A 708 33.66 -21.62 54.42
C ASN A 708 34.15 -20.85 55.65
N GLU A 709 33.33 -19.91 56.15
CA GLU A 709 33.60 -19.14 57.37
C GLU A 709 32.98 -19.77 58.63
N ASP A 710 32.12 -20.79 58.48
CA ASP A 710 31.37 -21.41 59.59
C ASP A 710 31.90 -22.77 60.04
N ARG A 711 33.03 -23.22 59.49
CA ARG A 711 33.62 -24.51 59.89
C ARG A 711 34.29 -24.37 61.26
N THR A 712 33.96 -25.25 62.19
CA THR A 712 34.51 -25.22 63.56
C THR A 712 35.59 -26.28 63.76
N VAL A 713 36.52 -26.05 64.69
CA VAL A 713 37.59 -27.01 64.99
C VAL A 713 37.03 -28.39 65.36
N LEU A 714 35.86 -28.45 66.01
CA LEU A 714 35.17 -29.69 66.32
C LEU A 714 34.82 -30.51 65.07
N SER A 715 34.48 -29.86 63.95
CA SER A 715 34.08 -30.56 62.71
C SER A 715 35.21 -31.42 62.13
N LEU A 716 36.47 -30.96 62.24
CA LEU A 716 37.65 -31.70 61.80
C LEU A 716 37.84 -33.01 62.58
N PHE A 717 37.64 -32.97 63.90
CA PHE A 717 37.74 -34.16 64.75
C PHE A 717 36.59 -35.13 64.52
N THR A 718 35.35 -34.63 64.33
CA THR A 718 34.21 -35.50 64.00
C THR A 718 34.34 -36.13 62.62
N GLU A 719 34.84 -35.42 61.61
CA GLU A 719 35.07 -35.99 60.27
C GLU A 719 36.13 -37.09 60.29
N LEU A 720 37.25 -36.91 61.02
CA LEU A 720 38.28 -37.93 61.18
C LEU A 720 37.72 -39.21 61.82
N PHE A 721 36.74 -39.08 62.71
CA PHE A 721 36.05 -40.20 63.33
C PHE A 721 35.04 -40.86 62.38
N VAL A 722 34.23 -40.08 61.67
CA VAL A 722 33.23 -40.57 60.71
C VAL A 722 33.91 -41.27 59.52
N LYS A 723 34.96 -40.69 58.91
CA LYS A 723 35.73 -41.30 57.81
C LYS A 723 36.36 -42.65 58.18
N LYS A 724 36.68 -42.88 59.46
CA LYS A 724 37.20 -44.17 59.94
C LYS A 724 36.11 -45.20 60.23
N VAL A 725 34.87 -44.77 60.43
CA VAL A 725 33.72 -45.63 60.76
C VAL A 725 32.90 -45.99 59.52
N GLU A 726 32.96 -45.19 58.45
CA GLU A 726 32.30 -45.46 57.16
C GLU A 726 32.69 -46.79 56.48
N PRO A 727 33.97 -47.25 56.44
CA PRO A 727 34.28 -48.55 55.84
C PRO A 727 33.79 -49.77 56.64
N LEU A 728 33.21 -49.58 57.83
CA LEU A 728 32.58 -50.66 58.63
C LEU A 728 31.07 -50.80 58.38
N LYS A 729 30.46 -49.89 57.59
CA LYS A 729 29.03 -49.97 57.22
C LYS A 729 28.76 -50.71 55.91
N GLU A 730 29.79 -51.07 55.13
CA GLU A 730 29.65 -51.86 53.90
C GLU A 730 29.72 -53.38 54.10
N VAL A 731 29.82 -53.86 55.34
CA VAL A 731 29.63 -55.29 55.66
C VAL A 731 28.26 -55.48 56.31
N ARG A 732 27.21 -55.35 55.51
CA ARG A 732 25.96 -56.09 55.71
C ARG A 732 25.14 -56.22 54.44
#